data_AF-A0A9Q0DBU4-F1
#
_entry.id   AF-A0A9Q0DBU4-F1
#
_cell.length_a   1.000
_cell.length_b   1.000
_cell.length_c   1.000
_cell.angle_alpha   90.00
_cell.angle_beta   90.00
_cell.angle_gamma   90.00
#
_symmetry.space_group_name_H-M   'P 1'
#
loop_
_entity.id
_entity.type
_entity.pdbx_description
1 polymer ?
#
loop_
_entity_poly.entity_id
_entity_poly.type
_entity_poly.pdbx_seq_one_letter_code
_entity_poly.pdbx_strand_id
1 'polypeptide(L)'
;NGLNALHLAAKEGHQELLEELLERGALVDSATKKGNTALHIASLAGQRGVARLLVGRGANVNAQSQNGFTPLYMASQENHLEVVRYLLENQGNQTIATEDGFTPLAIALQQGHDPVVCLLLELPALHAAARLDDTRAAALLLQGDHNADVQSKSGFTPLHVAAHYGNVNVSTLLLNRGAAVDFTARNAITPLHVASKRGHAHMVALLLDRGATIHAKTRDGLTPLHCAARSGHAPALELLLHRGAPVLARTKNGLSPLHMAAQGDHVDCVGPLLLGLPGAPNHHPETHPNHPGVAPHYPGAPHPVDEVTLDGLTALHVAAHCGHHRAARLLLDKGADPDTRALNGFTPLHIACKKNRVKVMELLVKHGASTEAVTESGLTPIHVASFMGHLNIVLLLLQNGASPDVRNIRGETALHMAARAGQMEAVRCLLRNGALVDARAREEQTPLHIASRLGRSDMARLLLQHMAHPDAATASGHAPLHISAREGRGQTASVLLEAGASPCLATKKGFTPLHVAAKYGSLEVAKLLIQKGAPLEHAGKSGLTPLHVAMHYGHQQVALLLLDKGASPHATAKNGYTALHIAASRRRGQTGGGTRPLPDQGAETPVTTTPGPEPGGGATDLLDLLLGRGANSGLTPLHLSAQEDQVGVAELLVQNHAHLDQPTKLGYTPLILACHYGNAKMAGFLLEGGASVNAKTKAGYTPLHQAAQQGHAHLVELLLEHGAPPNAATQNGNTALSVARRLGYISVVDTLKVVTEEVVAMATNLLSWGAEPLDNALTSSGLLHSGFLVSFMVDARGGAMRGCRHHGLRVLVPPRRCSAPTRVTCRLGESLVTRILQLGPPGTKFLGPVIVEVPHYAALRGSERELVVLRSETGESWREHRSETTEEEALNQILNGMDEELDSAEELARKRLCRIVTRDFPQFFAVVSRVRQDSRAVGPEGGVLGSSGPDPRVRAVFPEGALTKKIRVGLQAQPIDPDLARLTLAPHRASFSPIVTLEPRRRKFHKPITVTIPVPGSGTTPAQWEDITGSTPLAFVDQWCVSFTTNVSAR
;
A
#
# COMPACT_ATOMS: atom_id res chain seq x y z
N ASN A 1 46.69 13.05 -56.27
CA ASN A 1 45.95 12.86 -54.99
C ASN A 1 45.39 14.15 -54.35
N GLY A 2 45.46 15.33 -54.99
CA GLY A 2 45.01 16.57 -54.36
C GLY A 2 45.95 17.10 -53.26
N LEU A 3 47.19 16.60 -53.23
CA LEU A 3 48.27 17.21 -52.45
C LEU A 3 48.65 18.54 -53.13
N ASN A 4 48.87 19.57 -52.31
CA ASN A 4 49.33 20.89 -52.73
C ASN A 4 50.69 21.17 -52.03
N ALA A 5 51.29 22.34 -52.26
CA ALA A 5 52.58 22.69 -51.63
C ALA A 5 52.53 22.62 -50.09
N LEU A 6 51.44 23.10 -49.48
CA LEU A 6 51.23 23.10 -48.03
C LEU A 6 51.20 21.66 -47.46
N HIS A 7 50.50 20.75 -48.13
CA HIS A 7 50.44 19.33 -47.75
C HIS A 7 51.81 18.63 -47.80
N LEU A 8 52.65 18.98 -48.78
CA LEU A 8 53.99 18.38 -48.92
C LEU A 8 54.95 18.95 -47.87
N ALA A 9 54.98 20.27 -47.70
CA ALA A 9 55.76 20.92 -46.64
C ALA A 9 55.36 20.43 -45.23
N ALA A 10 54.06 20.18 -45.00
CA ALA A 10 53.56 19.64 -43.73
C ALA A 10 54.02 18.20 -43.44
N LYS A 11 54.21 17.37 -44.48
CA LYS A 11 54.69 15.99 -44.36
C LYS A 11 56.17 15.94 -43.98
N GLU A 12 56.99 16.69 -44.71
CA GLU A 12 58.45 16.67 -44.57
C GLU A 12 58.96 17.60 -43.44
N GLY A 13 58.07 18.29 -42.72
CA GLY A 13 58.41 19.09 -41.53
C GLY A 13 58.97 20.48 -41.81
N HIS A 14 58.83 20.99 -43.04
CA HIS A 14 59.44 22.25 -43.50
C HIS A 14 58.69 23.48 -42.98
N GLN A 15 58.91 23.84 -41.72
CA GLN A 15 58.19 24.91 -41.00
C GLN A 15 58.29 26.29 -41.69
N GLU A 16 59.49 26.72 -42.09
CA GLU A 16 59.71 28.02 -42.76
C GLU A 16 58.94 28.13 -44.08
N LEU A 17 59.01 27.07 -44.91
CA LEU A 17 58.26 27.00 -46.17
C LEU A 17 56.74 26.97 -45.92
N LEU A 18 56.31 26.31 -44.85
CA LEU A 18 54.89 26.25 -44.47
C LEU A 18 54.38 27.63 -44.05
N GLU A 19 55.17 28.39 -43.29
CA GLU A 19 54.86 29.76 -42.86
C GLU A 19 54.72 30.71 -44.06
N GLU A 20 55.71 30.73 -44.96
CA GLU A 20 55.70 31.49 -46.21
C GLU A 20 54.49 31.15 -47.11
N LEU A 21 54.13 29.86 -47.22
CA LEU A 21 52.98 29.42 -48.00
C LEU A 21 51.65 29.93 -47.40
N LEU A 22 51.51 29.93 -46.08
CA LEU A 22 50.32 30.44 -45.40
C LEU A 22 50.22 31.97 -45.51
N GLU A 23 51.34 32.69 -45.49
CA GLU A 23 51.39 34.15 -45.70
C GLU A 23 51.03 34.55 -47.13
N ARG A 24 51.39 33.71 -48.11
CA ARG A 24 50.93 33.84 -49.51
C ARG A 24 49.47 33.39 -49.73
N GLY A 25 48.70 33.17 -48.67
CA GLY A 25 47.26 32.88 -48.72
C GLY A 25 46.91 31.43 -49.01
N ALA A 26 47.81 30.47 -48.77
CA ALA A 26 47.43 29.06 -48.82
C ALA A 26 46.37 28.75 -47.75
N LEU A 27 45.26 28.12 -48.16
CA LEU A 27 44.17 27.75 -47.27
C LEU A 27 44.64 26.65 -46.29
N VAL A 28 44.65 26.96 -45.00
CA VAL A 28 45.15 26.09 -43.91
C VAL A 28 44.45 24.72 -43.89
N ASP A 29 43.11 24.73 -43.98
CA ASP A 29 42.28 23.52 -44.03
C ASP A 29 41.95 23.07 -45.46
N SER A 30 42.78 23.43 -46.45
CA SER A 30 42.72 22.80 -47.77
C SER A 30 42.83 21.29 -47.60
N ALA A 31 41.93 20.53 -48.21
CA ALA A 31 41.86 19.08 -48.08
C ALA A 31 42.29 18.37 -49.38
N THR A 32 43.00 17.26 -49.22
CA THR A 32 43.32 16.33 -50.32
C THR A 32 42.08 15.60 -50.85
N LYS A 33 42.24 14.82 -51.93
CA LYS A 33 41.18 13.93 -52.44
C LYS A 33 40.69 12.87 -51.43
N LYS A 34 41.36 12.71 -50.27
CA LYS A 34 40.95 11.83 -49.16
C LYS A 34 40.39 12.58 -47.94
N GLY A 35 40.16 13.88 -48.03
CA GLY A 35 39.74 14.72 -46.90
C GLY A 35 40.85 15.09 -45.92
N ASN A 36 42.06 14.52 -46.03
CA ASN A 36 43.19 14.88 -45.17
C ASN A 36 43.61 16.33 -45.44
N THR A 37 43.65 17.16 -44.39
CA THR A 37 44.24 18.51 -44.38
C THR A 37 45.75 18.47 -44.10
N ALA A 38 46.43 19.61 -44.16
CA ALA A 38 47.83 19.72 -43.74
C ALA A 38 48.04 19.24 -42.28
N LEU A 39 47.08 19.49 -41.37
CA LEU A 39 47.18 19.09 -39.96
C LEU A 39 47.06 17.57 -39.78
N HIS A 40 46.23 16.88 -40.57
CA HIS A 40 46.18 15.41 -40.58
C HIS A 40 47.54 14.82 -40.96
N ILE A 41 48.14 15.33 -42.04
CA ILE A 41 49.42 14.85 -42.57
C ILE A 41 50.55 15.10 -41.57
N ALA A 42 50.62 16.29 -40.99
CA ALA A 42 51.58 16.62 -39.93
C ALA A 42 51.41 15.73 -38.70
N SER A 43 50.17 15.40 -38.33
CA SER A 43 49.87 14.59 -37.14
C SER A 43 50.20 13.11 -37.31
N LEU A 44 49.97 12.55 -38.50
CA LEU A 44 50.40 11.20 -38.87
C LEU A 44 51.93 11.09 -38.97
N ALA A 45 52.60 12.14 -39.44
CA ALA A 45 54.06 12.19 -39.61
C ALA A 45 54.83 12.61 -38.32
N GLY A 46 54.15 12.86 -37.20
CA GLY A 46 54.78 13.25 -35.93
C GLY A 46 55.36 14.67 -35.90
N GLN A 47 55.01 15.52 -36.87
CA GLN A 47 55.63 16.82 -37.09
C GLN A 47 55.10 17.89 -36.13
N ARG A 48 55.49 17.81 -34.84
CA ARG A 48 55.02 18.72 -33.77
C ARG A 48 55.14 20.20 -34.14
N GLY A 49 56.28 20.64 -34.68
CA GLY A 49 56.49 22.06 -35.03
C GLY A 49 55.48 22.57 -36.07
N VAL A 50 55.27 21.78 -37.13
CA VAL A 50 54.25 22.03 -38.16
C VAL A 50 52.84 22.01 -37.56
N ALA A 51 52.52 21.04 -36.70
CA ALA A 51 51.21 20.98 -36.05
C ALA A 51 50.94 22.23 -35.19
N ARG A 52 51.95 22.73 -34.45
CA ARG A 52 51.84 24.00 -33.70
C ARG A 52 51.61 25.20 -34.61
N LEU A 53 52.35 25.29 -35.71
CA LEU A 53 52.21 26.38 -36.68
C LEU A 53 50.82 26.37 -37.34
N LEU A 54 50.34 25.21 -37.78
CA LEU A 54 49.02 25.06 -38.39
C LEU A 54 47.87 25.41 -37.44
N VAL A 55 47.89 24.89 -36.21
CA VAL A 55 46.86 25.21 -35.20
C VAL A 55 46.92 26.69 -34.80
N GLY A 56 48.12 27.26 -34.64
CA GLY A 56 48.32 28.69 -34.39
C GLY A 56 47.83 29.60 -35.53
N ARG A 57 47.82 29.12 -36.78
CA ARG A 57 47.25 29.80 -37.95
C ARG A 57 45.77 29.43 -38.20
N GLY A 58 45.11 28.76 -37.25
CA GLY A 58 43.66 28.54 -37.25
C GLY A 58 43.17 27.22 -37.89
N ALA A 59 44.04 26.21 -38.04
CA ALA A 59 43.63 24.90 -38.53
C ALA A 59 42.56 24.23 -37.65
N ASN A 60 41.56 23.60 -38.26
CA ASN A 60 40.56 22.84 -37.54
C ASN A 60 41.16 21.54 -36.95
N VAL A 61 41.47 21.59 -35.65
CA VAL A 61 42.00 20.50 -34.82
C VAL A 61 41.14 19.22 -34.88
N ASN A 62 39.84 19.38 -35.14
CA ASN A 62 38.83 18.31 -35.16
C ASN A 62 38.29 18.03 -36.57
N ALA A 63 38.96 18.49 -37.63
CA ALA A 63 38.61 18.14 -38.99
C ALA A 63 38.60 16.61 -39.17
N GLN A 64 37.70 16.10 -40.00
CA GLN A 64 37.62 14.68 -40.32
C GLN A 64 37.98 14.44 -41.79
N SER A 65 38.87 13.47 -42.02
CA SER A 65 39.10 12.86 -43.34
C SER A 65 37.88 12.07 -43.82
N GLN A 66 37.91 11.54 -45.06
CA GLN A 66 36.80 10.79 -45.64
C GLN A 66 36.30 9.62 -44.78
N ASN A 67 37.20 8.90 -44.08
CA ASN A 67 36.85 7.76 -43.24
C ASN A 67 36.55 8.18 -41.77
N GLY A 68 36.37 9.47 -41.52
CA GLY A 68 36.14 10.01 -40.17
C GLY A 68 37.39 10.16 -39.29
N PHE A 69 38.59 9.79 -39.75
CA PHE A 69 39.83 9.99 -38.96
C PHE A 69 40.06 11.47 -38.68
N THR A 70 40.42 11.81 -37.44
CA THR A 70 40.86 13.15 -37.01
C THR A 70 42.40 13.23 -36.92
N PRO A 71 43.00 14.44 -36.84
CA PRO A 71 44.42 14.60 -36.54
C PRO A 71 44.84 13.90 -35.23
N LEU A 72 43.99 13.96 -34.19
CA LEU A 72 44.22 13.29 -32.92
C LEU A 72 44.19 11.77 -33.05
N TYR A 73 43.28 11.21 -33.86
CA TYR A 73 43.26 9.78 -34.18
C TYR A 73 44.58 9.35 -34.84
N MET A 74 45.04 10.09 -35.86
CA MET A 74 46.26 9.77 -36.61
C MET A 74 47.52 9.85 -35.72
N ALA A 75 47.66 10.88 -34.90
CA ALA A 75 48.76 10.97 -33.95
C ALA A 75 48.71 9.84 -32.89
N SER A 76 47.52 9.39 -32.52
CA SER A 76 47.33 8.31 -31.54
C SER A 76 47.61 6.92 -32.12
N GLN A 77 47.35 6.71 -33.41
CA GLN A 77 47.65 5.48 -34.15
C GLN A 77 49.15 5.24 -34.30
N GLU A 78 49.97 6.29 -34.42
CA GLU A 78 51.40 6.19 -34.73
C GLU A 78 52.30 6.49 -33.50
N ASN A 79 51.73 6.47 -32.29
CA ASN A 79 52.42 6.71 -31.01
C ASN A 79 53.09 8.10 -30.87
N HIS A 80 52.61 9.14 -31.57
CA HIS A 80 53.20 10.48 -31.57
C HIS A 80 52.80 11.28 -30.32
N LEU A 81 53.25 10.84 -29.14
CA LEU A 81 52.85 11.34 -27.82
C LEU A 81 52.84 12.88 -27.70
N GLU A 82 53.87 13.56 -28.19
CA GLU A 82 53.98 15.02 -28.09
C GLU A 82 53.07 15.79 -29.07
N VAL A 83 52.60 15.14 -30.13
CA VAL A 83 51.54 15.67 -31.01
C VAL A 83 50.18 15.40 -30.39
N VAL A 84 49.92 14.19 -29.87
CA VAL A 84 48.69 13.86 -29.12
C VAL A 84 48.48 14.84 -27.97
N ARG A 85 49.53 15.10 -27.17
CA ARG A 85 49.52 16.09 -26.08
C ARG A 85 49.13 17.48 -26.58
N TYR A 86 49.82 17.97 -27.59
CA TYR A 86 49.58 19.32 -28.11
C TYR A 86 48.17 19.47 -28.71
N LEU A 87 47.66 18.46 -29.40
CA LEU A 87 46.29 18.47 -29.93
C LEU A 87 45.24 18.47 -28.79
N LEU A 88 45.42 17.68 -27.74
CA LEU A 88 44.54 17.69 -26.56
C LEU A 88 44.55 19.05 -25.84
N GLU A 89 45.74 19.65 -25.66
CA GLU A 89 45.90 21.00 -25.09
C GLU A 89 45.17 22.08 -25.90
N ASN A 90 44.95 21.85 -27.20
CA ASN A 90 44.30 22.79 -28.13
C ASN A 90 42.92 22.29 -28.60
N GLN A 91 42.12 21.75 -27.68
CA GLN A 91 40.71 21.37 -27.90
C GLN A 91 40.49 20.18 -28.86
N GLY A 92 41.49 19.32 -29.05
CA GLY A 92 41.36 18.05 -29.76
C GLY A 92 40.39 17.11 -29.06
N ASN A 93 39.30 16.74 -29.73
CA ASN A 93 38.21 15.97 -29.16
C ASN A 93 38.44 14.46 -29.33
N GLN A 94 38.87 13.81 -28.23
CA GLN A 94 39.11 12.37 -28.16
C GLN A 94 37.86 11.48 -28.22
N THR A 95 36.64 12.03 -28.24
CA THR A 95 35.41 11.25 -28.39
C THR A 95 34.92 11.12 -29.83
N ILE A 96 35.52 11.85 -30.78
CA ILE A 96 35.17 11.73 -32.20
C ILE A 96 35.65 10.36 -32.70
N ALA A 97 34.74 9.60 -33.29
CA ALA A 97 35.01 8.29 -33.86
C ALA A 97 35.11 8.34 -35.39
N THR A 98 35.77 7.33 -35.97
CA THR A 98 35.76 7.05 -37.40
C THR A 98 34.37 6.56 -37.86
N GLU A 99 34.18 6.41 -39.18
CA GLU A 99 32.97 5.77 -39.73
C GLU A 99 32.78 4.34 -39.18
N ASP A 100 33.88 3.62 -38.94
CA ASP A 100 33.92 2.28 -38.33
C ASP A 100 33.75 2.30 -36.78
N GLY A 101 33.55 3.48 -36.17
CA GLY A 101 33.32 3.63 -34.73
C GLY A 101 34.57 3.63 -33.83
N PHE A 102 35.78 3.69 -34.39
CA PHE A 102 37.02 3.72 -33.60
C PHE A 102 37.35 5.15 -33.13
N THR A 103 37.57 5.33 -31.84
CA THR A 103 38.08 6.57 -31.25
C THR A 103 39.62 6.58 -31.20
N PRO A 104 40.27 7.74 -31.02
CA PRO A 104 41.72 7.84 -30.76
C PRO A 104 42.20 6.88 -29.65
N LEU A 105 41.38 6.67 -28.61
CA LEU A 105 41.67 5.72 -27.54
C LEU A 105 41.59 4.26 -28.02
N ALA A 106 40.57 3.92 -28.82
CA ALA A 106 40.40 2.56 -29.33
C ALA A 106 41.57 2.15 -30.24
N ILE A 107 42.03 3.04 -31.12
CA ILE A 107 43.17 2.75 -32.00
C ILE A 107 44.49 2.68 -31.23
N ALA A 108 44.72 3.56 -30.25
CA ALA A 108 45.92 3.49 -29.40
C ALA A 108 45.98 2.19 -28.57
N LEU A 109 44.82 1.70 -28.09
CA LEU A 109 44.70 0.40 -27.42
C LEU A 109 44.97 -0.76 -28.38
N GLN A 110 44.44 -0.70 -29.60
CA GLN A 110 44.63 -1.74 -30.63
C GLN A 110 46.11 -1.86 -31.05
N GLN A 111 46.83 -0.75 -31.15
CA GLN A 111 48.25 -0.73 -31.51
C GLN A 111 49.21 -0.92 -30.32
N GLY A 112 48.69 -1.09 -29.09
CA GLY A 112 49.52 -1.26 -27.89
C GLY A 112 50.35 -0.03 -27.52
N HIS A 113 49.87 1.18 -27.85
CA HIS A 113 50.59 2.44 -27.65
C HIS A 113 50.36 2.99 -26.25
N ASP A 114 50.87 2.27 -25.25
CA ASP A 114 50.66 2.54 -23.82
C ASP A 114 50.88 4.01 -23.40
N PRO A 115 51.93 4.75 -23.83
CA PRO A 115 52.10 6.15 -23.47
C PRO A 115 50.93 7.05 -23.94
N VAL A 116 50.44 6.82 -25.16
CA VAL A 116 49.30 7.52 -25.74
C VAL A 116 47.99 7.09 -25.07
N VAL A 117 47.79 5.79 -24.83
CA VAL A 117 46.63 5.26 -24.09
C VAL A 117 46.52 5.91 -22.71
N CYS A 118 47.64 6.08 -22.00
CA CYS A 118 47.64 6.71 -20.69
C CYS A 118 47.30 8.20 -20.75
N LEU A 119 47.78 8.90 -21.78
CA LEU A 119 47.48 10.32 -22.01
C LEU A 119 46.00 10.54 -22.36
N LEU A 120 45.40 9.69 -23.21
CA LEU A 120 44.00 9.76 -23.61
C LEU A 120 43.02 9.32 -22.51
N LEU A 121 43.42 8.45 -21.58
CA LEU A 121 42.54 7.96 -20.51
C LEU A 121 42.36 8.94 -19.35
N GLU A 122 43.07 10.08 -19.32
CA GLU A 122 43.15 10.99 -18.16
C GLU A 122 43.51 10.27 -16.83
N LEU A 123 44.19 9.11 -16.90
CA LEU A 123 44.62 8.41 -15.70
C LEU A 123 45.81 9.17 -15.10
N PRO A 124 45.83 9.46 -13.78
CA PRO A 124 47.03 9.96 -13.13
C PRO A 124 48.19 9.00 -13.43
N ALA A 125 49.34 9.54 -13.83
CA ALA A 125 50.45 8.73 -14.38
C ALA A 125 50.88 7.57 -13.45
N LEU A 126 50.69 7.73 -12.14
CA LEU A 126 50.99 6.69 -11.15
C LEU A 126 50.02 5.49 -11.20
N HIS A 127 48.73 5.67 -11.54
CA HIS A 127 47.80 4.56 -11.78
C HIS A 127 48.15 3.80 -13.06
N ALA A 128 48.65 4.49 -14.08
CA ALA A 128 49.14 3.87 -15.31
C ALA A 128 50.38 3.00 -15.04
N ALA A 129 51.38 3.54 -14.34
CA ALA A 129 52.56 2.77 -13.92
C ALA A 129 52.16 1.56 -13.05
N ALA A 130 51.22 1.74 -12.11
CA ALA A 130 50.69 0.66 -11.29
C ALA A 130 49.95 -0.44 -12.07
N ARG A 131 49.31 -0.11 -13.20
CA ARG A 131 48.66 -1.07 -14.11
C ARG A 131 49.69 -1.88 -14.92
N LEU A 132 50.78 -1.24 -15.34
CA LEU A 132 51.80 -1.83 -16.22
C LEU A 132 52.97 -2.51 -15.47
N ASP A 133 52.94 -2.50 -14.13
CA ASP A 133 54.05 -2.92 -13.24
C ASP A 133 55.38 -2.14 -13.49
N ASP A 134 55.30 -0.93 -14.05
CA ASP A 134 56.48 -0.11 -14.33
C ASP A 134 57.00 0.53 -13.04
N THR A 135 57.87 -0.21 -12.36
CA THR A 135 58.57 0.24 -11.16
C THR A 135 59.49 1.44 -11.41
N ARG A 136 59.97 1.66 -12.64
CA ARG A 136 60.86 2.81 -12.95
C ARG A 136 60.04 4.09 -13.07
N ALA A 137 58.98 4.07 -13.88
CA ALA A 137 58.06 5.20 -13.97
C ALA A 137 57.43 5.50 -12.60
N ALA A 138 56.95 4.49 -11.86
CA ALA A 138 56.43 4.68 -10.52
C ALA A 138 57.49 5.24 -9.54
N ALA A 139 58.75 4.82 -9.63
CA ALA A 139 59.81 5.33 -8.75
C ALA A 139 60.14 6.80 -9.01
N LEU A 140 60.14 7.23 -10.28
CA LEU A 140 60.35 8.61 -10.72
C LEU A 140 59.15 9.51 -10.39
N LEU A 141 57.92 9.04 -10.61
CA LEU A 141 56.69 9.75 -10.24
C LEU A 141 56.53 9.91 -8.71
N LEU A 142 57.24 9.09 -7.93
CA LEU A 142 57.35 9.16 -6.47
C LEU A 142 58.70 9.74 -6.01
N GLN A 143 59.38 10.53 -6.85
CA GLN A 143 60.44 11.45 -6.42
C GLN A 143 59.80 12.81 -6.11
N GLY A 144 60.16 13.41 -4.96
CA GLY A 144 59.46 14.56 -4.39
C GLY A 144 58.24 14.18 -3.55
N ASP A 145 57.52 15.18 -3.03
CA ASP A 145 56.42 15.04 -2.05
C ASP A 145 55.08 14.59 -2.70
N HIS A 146 55.16 13.61 -3.60
CA HIS A 146 54.02 13.12 -4.37
C HIS A 146 53.25 12.02 -3.61
N ASN A 147 51.96 12.28 -3.35
CA ASN A 147 51.09 11.37 -2.61
C ASN A 147 50.84 10.03 -3.36
N ALA A 148 51.33 8.93 -2.79
CA ALA A 148 51.16 7.58 -3.34
C ALA A 148 49.70 7.07 -3.34
N ASP A 149 48.82 7.66 -2.53
CA ASP A 149 47.39 7.32 -2.42
C ASP A 149 46.47 8.21 -3.27
N VAL A 150 47.01 8.83 -4.34
CA VAL A 150 46.21 9.60 -5.30
C VAL A 150 45.01 8.79 -5.82
N GLN A 151 43.80 9.35 -5.76
CA GLN A 151 42.58 8.64 -6.14
C GLN A 151 42.22 8.87 -7.60
N SER A 152 41.85 7.79 -8.29
CA SER A 152 41.16 7.86 -9.59
C SER A 152 39.69 8.26 -9.40
N LYS A 153 38.98 8.58 -10.49
CA LYS A 153 37.55 8.95 -10.47
C LYS A 153 36.64 7.90 -9.77
N SER A 154 37.04 6.63 -9.74
CA SER A 154 36.33 5.54 -9.03
C SER A 154 36.67 5.42 -7.52
N GLY A 155 37.62 6.22 -7.03
CA GLY A 155 38.14 6.15 -5.66
C GLY A 155 39.27 5.11 -5.47
N PHE A 156 39.77 4.49 -6.53
CA PHE A 156 40.87 3.52 -6.45
C PHE A 156 42.22 4.26 -6.40
N THR A 157 43.10 3.88 -5.47
CA THR A 157 44.51 4.29 -5.43
C THR A 157 45.37 3.46 -6.41
N PRO A 158 46.63 3.83 -6.71
CA PRO A 158 47.52 3.02 -7.52
C PRO A 158 47.70 1.60 -6.95
N LEU A 159 47.73 1.46 -5.62
CA LEU A 159 47.80 0.16 -4.96
C LEU A 159 46.56 -0.71 -5.22
N HIS A 160 45.35 -0.13 -5.32
CA HIS A 160 44.15 -0.88 -5.74
C HIS A 160 44.25 -1.37 -7.19
N VAL A 161 44.86 -0.57 -8.07
CA VAL A 161 45.06 -0.93 -9.48
C VAL A 161 46.10 -2.04 -9.58
N ALA A 162 47.25 -1.90 -8.94
CA ALA A 162 48.27 -2.95 -8.91
C ALA A 162 47.73 -4.26 -8.29
N ALA A 163 46.94 -4.17 -7.21
CA ALA A 163 46.26 -5.31 -6.59
C ALA A 163 45.18 -5.97 -7.47
N HIS A 164 44.64 -5.25 -8.47
CA HIS A 164 43.72 -5.79 -9.46
C HIS A 164 44.42 -6.63 -10.53
N TYR A 165 45.60 -6.20 -10.97
CA TYR A 165 46.38 -6.88 -12.01
C TYR A 165 47.35 -7.94 -11.45
N GLY A 166 47.67 -7.88 -10.16
CA GLY A 166 48.59 -8.83 -9.51
C GLY A 166 50.04 -8.35 -9.50
N ASN A 167 50.25 -7.05 -9.71
CA ASN A 167 51.55 -6.42 -9.94
C ASN A 167 52.33 -6.23 -8.62
N VAL A 168 53.01 -7.29 -8.17
CA VAL A 168 53.69 -7.36 -6.85
C VAL A 168 54.88 -6.39 -6.77
N ASN A 169 55.59 -6.14 -7.88
CA ASN A 169 56.80 -5.32 -7.88
C ASN A 169 56.48 -3.84 -7.64
N VAL A 170 55.57 -3.26 -8.44
CA VAL A 170 55.11 -1.88 -8.26
C VAL A 170 54.33 -1.70 -6.95
N SER A 171 53.61 -2.72 -6.48
CA SER A 171 52.95 -2.69 -5.16
C SER A 171 53.95 -2.62 -4.00
N THR A 172 55.04 -3.40 -4.10
CA THR A 172 56.15 -3.34 -3.13
C THR A 172 56.75 -1.94 -3.09
N LEU A 173 56.99 -1.33 -4.25
CA LEU A 173 57.49 0.03 -4.35
C LEU A 173 56.51 1.07 -3.76
N LEU A 174 55.22 0.99 -4.12
CA LEU A 174 54.17 1.88 -3.60
C LEU A 174 54.09 1.82 -2.07
N LEU A 175 54.08 0.62 -1.49
CA LEU A 175 54.06 0.40 -0.04
C LEU A 175 55.35 0.92 0.63
N ASN A 176 56.53 0.72 0.01
CA ASN A 176 57.79 1.29 0.49
C ASN A 176 57.85 2.82 0.41
N ARG A 177 56.97 3.45 -0.39
CA ARG A 177 56.81 4.91 -0.52
C ARG A 177 55.60 5.45 0.23
N GLY A 178 55.08 4.69 1.19
CA GLY A 178 54.05 5.15 2.13
C GLY A 178 52.59 5.03 1.67
N ALA A 179 52.30 4.32 0.57
CA ALA A 179 50.92 4.02 0.20
C ALA A 179 50.21 3.23 1.32
N ALA A 180 49.01 3.66 1.72
CA ALA A 180 48.28 3.02 2.80
C ALA A 180 47.72 1.65 2.36
N VAL A 181 48.21 0.58 2.99
CA VAL A 181 47.88 -0.81 2.65
C VAL A 181 46.37 -1.10 2.72
N ASP A 182 45.67 -0.46 3.66
CA ASP A 182 44.23 -0.57 3.89
C ASP A 182 43.44 0.67 3.42
N PHE A 183 43.99 1.45 2.49
CA PHE A 183 43.23 2.56 1.91
C PHE A 183 41.88 2.05 1.40
N THR A 184 40.77 2.70 1.76
CA THR A 184 39.43 2.29 1.31
C THR A 184 38.96 3.08 0.09
N ALA A 185 38.73 2.40 -1.03
CA ALA A 185 37.95 2.91 -2.14
C ALA A 185 36.43 2.96 -1.81
N ARG A 186 35.62 3.36 -2.80
CA ARG A 186 34.14 3.34 -2.71
C ARG A 186 33.64 1.99 -2.18
N ASN A 187 32.59 2.02 -1.36
CA ASN A 187 32.03 0.86 -0.64
C ASN A 187 32.99 0.18 0.37
N ALA A 188 34.00 0.89 0.89
CA ALA A 188 34.97 0.37 1.85
C ALA A 188 35.74 -0.87 1.33
N ILE A 189 36.06 -0.86 0.04
CA ILE A 189 36.89 -1.89 -0.61
C ILE A 189 38.36 -1.52 -0.36
N THR A 190 39.16 -2.46 0.14
CA THR A 190 40.63 -2.30 0.29
C THR A 190 41.38 -3.04 -0.82
N PRO A 191 42.69 -2.77 -1.06
CA PRO A 191 43.51 -3.55 -1.99
C PRO A 191 43.46 -5.06 -1.73
N LEU A 192 43.41 -5.48 -0.46
CA LEU A 192 43.33 -6.89 -0.08
C LEU A 192 42.02 -7.55 -0.55
N HIS A 193 40.88 -6.84 -0.52
CA HIS A 193 39.63 -7.33 -1.12
C HIS A 193 39.76 -7.51 -2.63
N VAL A 194 40.43 -6.59 -3.32
CA VAL A 194 40.63 -6.62 -4.77
C VAL A 194 41.52 -7.80 -5.18
N ALA A 195 42.67 -7.97 -4.52
CA ALA A 195 43.59 -9.09 -4.74
C ALA A 195 42.90 -10.44 -4.48
N SER A 196 42.14 -10.54 -3.39
CA SER A 196 41.40 -11.76 -3.01
C SER A 196 40.28 -12.08 -4.01
N LYS A 197 39.53 -11.07 -4.49
CA LYS A 197 38.50 -11.22 -5.53
C LYS A 197 39.09 -11.68 -6.88
N ARG A 198 40.35 -11.34 -7.16
CA ARG A 198 41.07 -11.66 -8.40
C ARG A 198 41.92 -12.94 -8.33
N GLY A 199 42.13 -13.47 -7.13
CA GLY A 199 42.89 -14.71 -6.91
C GLY A 199 44.41 -14.54 -6.89
N HIS A 200 44.91 -13.31 -6.80
CA HIS A 200 46.34 -13.00 -6.84
C HIS A 200 47.02 -13.35 -5.51
N ALA A 201 47.28 -14.63 -5.27
CA ALA A 201 47.79 -15.14 -4.00
C ALA A 201 49.10 -14.46 -3.55
N HIS A 202 50.04 -14.19 -4.46
CA HIS A 202 51.28 -13.46 -4.12
C HIS A 202 51.02 -12.00 -3.71
N MET A 203 50.02 -11.34 -4.29
CA MET A 203 49.58 -10.01 -3.87
C MET A 203 48.88 -10.06 -2.51
N VAL A 204 48.05 -11.08 -2.26
CA VAL A 204 47.42 -11.31 -0.95
C VAL A 204 48.49 -11.52 0.13
N ALA A 205 49.53 -12.30 -0.15
CA ALA A 205 50.69 -12.48 0.73
C ALA A 205 51.37 -11.13 1.01
N LEU A 206 51.80 -10.40 -0.03
CA LEU A 206 52.46 -9.10 0.11
C LEU A 206 51.63 -8.12 0.96
N LEU A 207 50.32 -8.00 0.70
CA LEU A 207 49.47 -7.06 1.43
C LEU A 207 49.35 -7.45 2.92
N LEU A 208 49.17 -8.74 3.23
CA LEU A 208 49.13 -9.24 4.61
C LEU A 208 50.48 -9.06 5.33
N ASP A 209 51.59 -9.36 4.65
CA ASP A 209 52.95 -9.18 5.18
C ASP A 209 53.29 -7.69 5.44
N ARG A 210 52.53 -6.78 4.82
CA ARG A 210 52.60 -5.32 5.02
C ARG A 210 51.50 -4.77 5.93
N GLY A 211 50.83 -5.64 6.68
CA GLY A 211 49.89 -5.25 7.74
C GLY A 211 48.44 -5.01 7.30
N ALA A 212 48.03 -5.45 6.10
CA ALA A 212 46.64 -5.35 5.68
C ALA A 212 45.69 -6.08 6.65
N THR A 213 44.58 -5.44 7.02
CA THR A 213 43.59 -6.01 7.94
C THR A 213 42.84 -7.16 7.28
N ILE A 214 43.25 -8.39 7.62
CA ILE A 214 42.70 -9.64 7.06
C ILE A 214 41.17 -9.80 7.19
N HIS A 215 40.59 -9.12 8.18
CA HIS A 215 39.16 -9.12 8.49
C HIS A 215 38.47 -7.78 8.18
N ALA A 216 39.11 -6.89 7.39
CA ALA A 216 38.48 -5.69 6.85
C ALA A 216 37.10 -6.01 6.26
N LYS A 217 36.13 -5.11 6.41
CA LYS A 217 34.78 -5.31 5.90
C LYS A 217 34.37 -4.22 4.91
N THR A 218 33.89 -4.64 3.75
CA THR A 218 33.18 -3.73 2.82
C THR A 218 31.91 -3.19 3.45
N ARG A 219 31.28 -2.21 2.80
CA ARG A 219 29.98 -1.66 3.18
C ARG A 219 28.88 -2.73 3.37
N ASP A 220 28.99 -3.89 2.73
CA ASP A 220 28.01 -4.99 2.83
C ASP A 220 28.44 -6.10 3.82
N GLY A 221 29.58 -5.91 4.49
CA GLY A 221 30.13 -6.82 5.48
C GLY A 221 30.94 -7.97 4.88
N LEU A 222 31.27 -7.94 3.59
CA LEU A 222 32.17 -8.91 2.95
C LEU A 222 33.58 -8.69 3.51
N THR A 223 34.28 -9.78 3.81
CA THR A 223 35.73 -9.78 4.10
C THR A 223 36.52 -10.24 2.86
N PRO A 224 37.86 -10.08 2.82
CA PRO A 224 38.69 -10.65 1.76
C PRO A 224 38.44 -12.16 1.53
N LEU A 225 38.22 -12.92 2.61
CA LEU A 225 37.87 -14.35 2.56
C LEU A 225 36.53 -14.61 1.85
N HIS A 226 35.51 -13.76 2.05
CA HIS A 226 34.27 -13.84 1.27
C HIS A 226 34.51 -13.57 -0.22
N CYS A 227 35.40 -12.63 -0.56
CA CYS A 227 35.73 -12.31 -1.95
C CYS A 227 36.46 -13.46 -2.65
N ALA A 228 37.44 -14.09 -1.99
CA ALA A 228 38.12 -15.27 -2.54
C ALA A 228 37.16 -16.47 -2.69
N ALA A 229 36.33 -16.73 -1.66
CA ALA A 229 35.31 -17.77 -1.69
C ALA A 229 34.29 -17.56 -2.82
N ARG A 230 33.81 -16.32 -3.01
CA ARG A 230 32.78 -15.99 -4.00
C ARG A 230 33.26 -16.04 -5.46
N SER A 231 34.56 -15.87 -5.68
CA SER A 231 35.20 -15.97 -7.00
C SER A 231 35.80 -17.35 -7.29
N GLY A 232 35.90 -18.24 -6.29
CA GLY A 232 36.47 -19.58 -6.47
C GLY A 232 38.00 -19.65 -6.43
N HIS A 233 38.67 -18.70 -5.80
CA HIS A 233 40.13 -18.63 -5.78
C HIS A 233 40.74 -19.38 -4.59
N ALA A 234 40.75 -20.71 -4.66
CA ALA A 234 41.23 -21.58 -3.58
C ALA A 234 42.62 -21.22 -3.03
N PRO A 235 43.68 -20.94 -3.84
CA PRO A 235 45.00 -20.61 -3.29
C PRO A 235 45.03 -19.31 -2.46
N ALA A 236 44.26 -18.29 -2.88
CA ALA A 236 44.14 -17.05 -2.12
C ALA A 236 43.28 -17.25 -0.86
N LEU A 237 42.27 -18.12 -0.92
CA LEU A 237 41.42 -18.48 0.20
C LEU A 237 42.17 -19.29 1.27
N GLU A 238 42.93 -20.31 0.88
CA GLU A 238 43.76 -21.12 1.77
C GLU A 238 44.83 -20.26 2.46
N LEU A 239 45.50 -19.38 1.70
CA LEU A 239 46.43 -18.41 2.27
C LEU A 239 45.75 -17.51 3.32
N LEU A 240 44.55 -17.00 3.06
CA LEU A 240 43.79 -16.22 4.04
C LEU A 240 43.46 -17.06 5.29
N LEU A 241 43.02 -18.31 5.13
CA LEU A 241 42.75 -19.20 6.26
C LEU A 241 44.00 -19.49 7.10
N HIS A 242 45.13 -19.84 6.45
CA HIS A 242 46.42 -20.06 7.13
C HIS A 242 46.93 -18.81 7.87
N ARG A 243 46.57 -17.61 7.41
CA ARG A 243 46.89 -16.34 8.07
C ARG A 243 45.84 -15.90 9.11
N GLY A 244 44.93 -16.78 9.49
CA GLY A 244 43.95 -16.56 10.56
C GLY A 244 42.70 -15.78 10.14
N ALA A 245 42.32 -15.79 8.86
CA ALA A 245 41.08 -15.14 8.42
C ALA A 245 39.85 -15.78 9.08
N PRO A 246 38.90 -14.99 9.62
CA PRO A 246 37.74 -15.52 10.32
C PRO A 246 36.79 -16.26 9.37
N VAL A 247 36.87 -17.60 9.39
CA VAL A 247 36.04 -18.51 8.58
C VAL A 247 34.54 -18.34 8.83
N LEU A 248 34.14 -17.98 10.06
CA LEU A 248 32.74 -17.73 10.46
C LEU A 248 32.35 -16.24 10.34
N ALA A 249 33.15 -15.42 9.65
CA ALA A 249 32.79 -14.01 9.45
C ALA A 249 31.46 -13.91 8.68
N ARG A 250 30.59 -12.98 9.11
CA ARG A 250 29.27 -12.78 8.49
C ARG A 250 29.16 -11.43 7.80
N THR A 251 28.55 -11.46 6.61
CA THR A 251 28.00 -10.29 5.91
C THR A 251 26.80 -9.70 6.65
N LYS A 252 26.29 -8.55 6.18
CA LYS A 252 25.06 -7.95 6.73
C LYS A 252 23.83 -8.84 6.69
N ASN A 253 23.76 -9.77 5.74
CA ASN A 253 22.65 -10.71 5.58
C ASN A 253 22.93 -12.08 6.27
N GLY A 254 24.02 -12.17 7.04
CA GLY A 254 24.41 -13.38 7.77
C GLY A 254 25.15 -14.44 6.96
N LEU A 255 25.32 -14.29 5.64
CA LEU A 255 26.11 -15.23 4.84
C LEU A 255 27.55 -15.24 5.33
N SER A 256 28.11 -16.45 5.47
CA SER A 256 29.53 -16.73 5.70
C SER A 256 30.25 -17.05 4.37
N PRO A 257 31.60 -17.14 4.33
CA PRO A 257 32.35 -17.54 3.14
C PRO A 257 31.90 -18.89 2.54
N LEU A 258 31.44 -19.85 3.37
CA LEU A 258 30.91 -21.13 2.89
C LEU A 258 29.68 -20.95 2.00
N HIS A 259 28.78 -20.04 2.39
CA HIS A 259 27.63 -19.66 1.57
C HIS A 259 28.04 -19.02 0.25
N MET A 260 29.12 -18.23 0.24
CA MET A 260 29.66 -17.59 -0.96
C MET A 260 30.28 -18.59 -1.95
N ALA A 261 31.03 -19.57 -1.44
CA ALA A 261 31.57 -20.66 -2.26
C ALA A 261 30.46 -21.55 -2.83
N ALA A 262 29.46 -21.90 -2.02
CA ALA A 262 28.27 -22.63 -2.45
C ALA A 262 27.44 -21.86 -3.50
N GLN A 263 27.42 -20.53 -3.44
CA GLN A 263 26.74 -19.67 -4.43
C GLN A 263 27.40 -19.69 -5.81
N GLY A 264 28.66 -20.12 -5.93
CA GLY A 264 29.42 -20.15 -7.20
C GLY A 264 29.81 -21.55 -7.70
N ASP A 265 29.32 -22.62 -7.07
CA ASP A 265 29.74 -24.02 -7.32
C ASP A 265 31.26 -24.26 -7.10
N HIS A 266 31.88 -23.46 -6.23
CA HIS A 266 33.33 -23.46 -6.01
C HIS A 266 33.75 -24.56 -5.02
N VAL A 267 33.65 -25.82 -5.45
CA VAL A 267 33.99 -27.04 -4.69
C VAL A 267 35.36 -26.93 -4.00
N ASP A 268 36.34 -26.42 -4.74
CA ASP A 268 37.74 -26.31 -4.30
C ASP A 268 37.93 -25.25 -3.19
N CYS A 269 36.95 -24.34 -3.00
CA CYS A 269 36.87 -23.45 -1.85
C CYS A 269 36.02 -24.06 -0.71
N VAL A 270 35.00 -24.86 -1.02
CA VAL A 270 34.14 -25.50 0.00
C VAL A 270 34.95 -26.45 0.88
N GLY A 271 35.83 -27.28 0.31
CA GLY A 271 36.67 -28.21 1.07
C GLY A 271 37.50 -27.53 2.17
N PRO A 272 38.40 -26.59 1.84
CA PRO A 272 39.20 -25.86 2.81
C PRO A 272 38.38 -25.05 3.82
N LEU A 273 37.26 -24.45 3.39
CA LEU A 273 36.36 -23.75 4.31
C LEU A 273 35.73 -24.66 5.36
N LEU A 274 35.45 -25.93 5.03
CA LEU A 274 34.94 -26.90 6.00
C LEU A 274 36.04 -27.43 6.94
N LEU A 275 37.27 -27.56 6.46
CA LEU A 275 38.43 -27.95 7.29
C LEU A 275 38.81 -26.85 8.30
N GLY A 276 38.63 -25.57 7.95
CA GLY A 276 38.90 -24.45 8.84
C GLY A 276 37.88 -24.27 9.98
N LEU A 277 36.81 -25.07 10.03
CA LEU A 277 35.76 -24.94 11.05
C LEU A 277 36.21 -25.51 12.40
N PRO A 278 35.95 -24.82 13.54
CA PRO A 278 36.28 -25.35 14.85
C PRO A 278 35.50 -26.64 15.12
N GLY A 279 36.21 -27.74 15.40
CA GLY A 279 35.63 -29.06 15.64
C GLY A 279 35.65 -30.03 14.45
N ALA A 280 36.31 -29.69 13.33
CA ALA A 280 36.56 -30.66 12.26
C ALA A 280 37.44 -31.84 12.75
N PRO A 281 37.17 -33.09 12.31
CA PRO A 281 37.69 -34.31 12.96
C PRO A 281 39.19 -34.61 12.80
N ASN A 282 39.99 -33.70 12.22
CA ASN A 282 41.41 -33.94 11.88
C ASN A 282 42.34 -32.90 12.51
N HIS A 283 42.65 -33.06 13.80
CA HIS A 283 43.90 -32.56 14.39
C HIS A 283 44.68 -33.73 15.00
N HIS A 284 45.65 -34.24 14.24
CA HIS A 284 46.75 -35.06 14.75
C HIS A 284 47.97 -34.16 15.05
N PRO A 285 48.91 -34.59 15.92
CA PRO A 285 49.13 -33.80 17.13
C PRO A 285 50.55 -33.25 17.27
N GLU A 286 50.66 -32.05 17.84
CA GLU A 286 51.90 -31.61 18.49
C GLU A 286 51.67 -31.32 19.98
N THR A 287 52.20 -32.26 20.77
CA THR A 287 52.61 -32.20 22.17
C THR A 287 52.33 -30.92 22.98
N HIS A 288 51.34 -30.99 23.88
CA HIS A 288 51.46 -30.43 25.23
C HIS A 288 50.92 -31.43 26.26
N PRO A 289 51.78 -31.98 27.16
CA PRO A 289 51.31 -32.86 28.22
C PRO A 289 50.76 -32.02 29.37
N ASN A 290 49.42 -32.02 29.53
CA ASN A 290 48.66 -31.85 30.79
C ASN A 290 47.26 -31.25 30.53
N HIS A 291 46.33 -32.05 29.98
CA HIS A 291 44.91 -31.90 30.29
C HIS A 291 44.13 -33.19 29.97
N PRO A 292 43.67 -33.95 30.98
CA PRO A 292 42.71 -35.04 30.75
C PRO A 292 41.31 -34.43 30.59
N GLY A 293 40.76 -34.46 29.38
CA GLY A 293 39.49 -33.78 29.11
C GLY A 293 39.05 -33.81 27.65
N VAL A 294 38.85 -35.00 27.08
CA VAL A 294 38.05 -35.12 25.85
C VAL A 294 36.62 -34.75 26.20
N ALA A 295 36.18 -33.55 25.79
CA ALA A 295 34.81 -33.12 26.00
C ALA A 295 33.86 -33.98 25.15
N PRO A 296 32.73 -34.48 25.69
CA PRO A 296 31.80 -35.30 24.93
C PRO A 296 31.08 -34.46 23.87
N HIS A 297 30.86 -35.04 22.69
CA HIS A 297 29.90 -34.51 21.73
C HIS A 297 28.51 -34.42 22.39
N TYR A 298 27.99 -33.21 22.54
CA TYR A 298 26.59 -33.00 22.90
C TYR A 298 25.69 -33.38 21.70
N PRO A 299 24.73 -34.31 21.86
CA PRO A 299 23.73 -34.54 20.83
C PRO A 299 22.78 -33.33 20.77
N GLY A 300 22.82 -32.58 19.66
CA GLY A 300 21.91 -31.44 19.43
C GLY A 300 22.55 -30.12 18.99
N ALA A 301 23.89 -30.01 18.93
CA ALA A 301 24.53 -28.91 18.22
C ALA A 301 24.46 -29.16 16.70
N PRO A 302 24.02 -28.19 15.86
CA PRO A 302 24.02 -28.37 14.41
C PRO A 302 25.44 -28.57 13.88
N HIS A 303 25.59 -29.44 12.88
CA HIS A 303 26.90 -29.74 12.31
C HIS A 303 27.51 -28.47 11.69
N PRO A 304 28.84 -28.24 11.77
CA PRO A 304 29.45 -26.97 11.30
C PRO A 304 29.20 -26.62 9.82
N VAL A 305 28.81 -27.60 8.99
CA VAL A 305 28.39 -27.38 7.59
C VAL A 305 27.03 -26.67 7.46
N ASP A 306 26.16 -26.82 8.46
CA ASP A 306 24.78 -26.31 8.50
C ASP A 306 24.67 -24.98 9.25
N GLU A 307 25.74 -24.19 9.23
CA GLU A 307 25.65 -22.77 9.56
C GLU A 307 24.57 -22.09 8.71
N VAL A 308 23.69 -21.33 9.36
CA VAL A 308 22.58 -20.61 8.71
C VAL A 308 22.85 -19.13 8.52
N THR A 309 22.26 -18.50 7.50
CA THR A 309 22.14 -17.03 7.37
C THR A 309 21.14 -16.43 8.36
N LEU A 310 20.93 -15.10 8.34
CA LEU A 310 19.84 -14.46 9.10
C LEU A 310 18.44 -14.96 8.70
N ASP A 311 18.28 -15.50 7.49
CA ASP A 311 17.02 -16.08 6.99
C ASP A 311 16.88 -17.59 7.29
N GLY A 312 17.81 -18.17 8.06
CA GLY A 312 17.84 -19.61 8.36
C GLY A 312 18.39 -20.49 7.22
N LEU A 313 18.96 -19.90 6.17
CA LEU A 313 19.43 -20.67 4.99
C LEU A 313 20.82 -21.23 5.24
N THR A 314 21.04 -22.54 5.06
CA THR A 314 22.39 -23.14 5.05
C THR A 314 23.09 -22.98 3.71
N ALA A 315 24.38 -23.32 3.63
CA ALA A 315 25.12 -23.42 2.36
C ALA A 315 24.43 -24.37 1.36
N LEU A 316 23.80 -25.45 1.83
CA LEU A 316 23.05 -26.39 1.00
C LEU A 316 21.78 -25.76 0.40
N HIS A 317 21.07 -24.90 1.15
CA HIS A 317 19.95 -24.10 0.61
C HIS A 317 20.41 -23.18 -0.54
N VAL A 318 21.59 -22.57 -0.41
CA VAL A 318 22.16 -21.68 -1.44
C VAL A 318 22.54 -22.47 -2.69
N ALA A 319 23.21 -23.63 -2.52
CA ALA A 319 23.54 -24.52 -3.63
C ALA A 319 22.26 -25.03 -4.35
N ALA A 320 21.22 -25.41 -3.58
CA ALA A 320 19.91 -25.80 -4.11
C ALA A 320 19.17 -24.67 -4.83
N HIS A 321 19.30 -23.42 -4.38
CA HIS A 321 18.73 -22.26 -5.09
C HIS A 321 19.39 -22.04 -6.46
N CYS A 322 20.72 -22.07 -6.48
CA CYS A 322 21.49 -21.84 -7.70
C CYS A 322 21.44 -23.04 -8.68
N GLY A 323 21.22 -24.26 -8.18
CA GLY A 323 21.27 -25.49 -8.98
C GLY A 323 22.67 -26.10 -9.06
N HIS A 324 23.53 -25.78 -8.09
CA HIS A 324 24.94 -26.13 -8.07
C HIS A 324 25.16 -27.53 -7.49
N HIS A 325 25.04 -28.52 -8.39
CA HIS A 325 25.12 -29.95 -8.05
C HIS A 325 26.47 -30.38 -7.45
N ARG A 326 27.60 -29.79 -7.84
CA ARG A 326 28.91 -30.22 -7.31
C ARG A 326 29.08 -29.75 -5.86
N ALA A 327 28.79 -28.49 -5.57
CA ALA A 327 28.78 -27.95 -4.22
C ALA A 327 27.73 -28.62 -3.34
N ALA A 328 26.50 -28.82 -3.83
CA ALA A 328 25.46 -29.54 -3.07
C ALA A 328 25.90 -30.96 -2.71
N ARG A 329 26.54 -31.68 -3.65
CA ARG A 329 27.09 -33.02 -3.40
C ARG A 329 28.16 -33.00 -2.33
N LEU A 330 29.17 -32.13 -2.45
CA LEU A 330 30.24 -32.06 -1.45
C LEU A 330 29.71 -31.69 -0.05
N LEU A 331 28.70 -30.83 0.05
CA LEU A 331 28.07 -30.50 1.32
C LEU A 331 27.36 -31.72 1.95
N LEU A 332 26.60 -32.48 1.15
CA LEU A 332 25.93 -33.72 1.59
C LEU A 332 26.95 -34.82 1.96
N ASP A 333 27.98 -35.03 1.14
CA ASP A 333 29.10 -35.95 1.41
C ASP A 333 29.89 -35.56 2.69
N LYS A 334 29.73 -34.31 3.16
CA LYS A 334 30.32 -33.76 4.40
C LYS A 334 29.30 -33.62 5.54
N GLY A 335 28.16 -34.32 5.45
CA GLY A 335 27.21 -34.46 6.54
C GLY A 335 26.24 -33.28 6.71
N ALA A 336 25.97 -32.51 5.65
CA ALA A 336 24.91 -31.50 5.69
C ALA A 336 23.52 -32.14 5.75
N ASP A 337 22.69 -31.72 6.69
CA ASP A 337 21.32 -32.22 6.84
C ASP A 337 20.44 -31.74 5.67
N PRO A 338 19.97 -32.65 4.79
CA PRO A 338 19.17 -32.31 3.62
C PRO A 338 17.77 -31.77 3.94
N ASP A 339 17.29 -31.93 5.18
CA ASP A 339 15.99 -31.46 5.67
C ASP A 339 16.08 -30.27 6.64
N THR A 340 17.28 -29.67 6.81
CA THR A 340 17.44 -28.41 7.56
C THR A 340 16.41 -27.38 7.12
N ARG A 341 15.77 -26.69 8.08
CA ARG A 341 14.67 -25.75 7.82
C ARG A 341 15.13 -24.30 7.89
N ALA A 342 14.86 -23.54 6.82
CA ALA A 342 14.90 -22.07 6.85
C ALA A 342 13.79 -21.48 7.75
N LEU A 343 13.83 -20.17 8.05
CA LEU A 343 12.85 -19.52 8.94
C LEU A 343 11.38 -19.65 8.53
N ASN A 344 11.11 -19.91 7.24
CA ASN A 344 9.78 -20.14 6.70
C ASN A 344 9.45 -21.64 6.48
N GLY A 345 10.26 -22.53 7.06
CA GLY A 345 10.11 -23.98 6.99
C GLY A 345 10.51 -24.60 5.65
N PHE A 346 11.08 -23.82 4.72
CA PHE A 346 11.62 -24.38 3.48
C PHE A 346 12.86 -25.22 3.78
N THR A 347 12.90 -26.43 3.26
CA THR A 347 14.13 -27.25 3.17
C THR A 347 14.86 -27.00 1.84
N PRO A 348 16.13 -27.42 1.68
CA PRO A 348 16.82 -27.41 0.39
C PRO A 348 16.00 -28.04 -0.74
N LEU A 349 15.26 -29.12 -0.47
CA LEU A 349 14.40 -29.80 -1.44
C LEU A 349 13.26 -28.88 -1.93
N HIS A 350 12.60 -28.15 -1.04
CA HIS A 350 11.59 -27.15 -1.43
C HIS A 350 12.16 -26.08 -2.37
N ILE A 351 13.38 -25.62 -2.11
CA ILE A 351 14.05 -24.60 -2.93
C ILE A 351 14.44 -25.17 -4.29
N ALA A 352 15.02 -26.37 -4.34
CA ALA A 352 15.36 -27.07 -5.58
C ALA A 352 14.11 -27.29 -6.45
N CYS A 353 13.01 -27.75 -5.85
CA CYS A 353 11.71 -27.88 -6.49
C CYS A 353 11.20 -26.53 -7.02
N LYS A 354 11.17 -25.48 -6.19
CA LYS A 354 10.74 -24.12 -6.60
C LYS A 354 11.51 -23.58 -7.80
N LYS A 355 12.82 -23.85 -7.87
CA LYS A 355 13.76 -23.28 -8.85
C LYS A 355 14.03 -24.20 -10.05
N ASN A 356 13.27 -25.28 -10.20
CA ASN A 356 13.40 -26.29 -11.26
C ASN A 356 14.81 -26.92 -11.34
N ARG A 357 15.40 -27.28 -10.19
CA ARG A 357 16.77 -27.83 -10.12
C ARG A 357 16.76 -29.36 -10.07
N VAL A 358 16.29 -30.00 -11.14
CA VAL A 358 16.12 -31.46 -11.26
C VAL A 358 17.31 -32.25 -10.67
N LYS A 359 18.53 -32.03 -11.18
CA LYS A 359 19.75 -32.74 -10.72
C LYS A 359 20.07 -32.54 -9.23
N VAL A 360 19.66 -31.44 -8.62
CA VAL A 360 19.88 -31.20 -7.17
C VAL A 360 18.74 -31.80 -6.36
N MET A 361 17.50 -31.77 -6.87
CA MET A 361 16.37 -32.46 -6.27
C MET A 361 16.61 -33.98 -6.18
N GLU A 362 17.04 -34.61 -7.29
CA GLU A 362 17.39 -36.04 -7.32
C GLU A 362 18.53 -36.37 -6.35
N LEU A 363 19.55 -35.51 -6.29
CA LEU A 363 20.68 -35.65 -5.37
C LEU A 363 20.24 -35.55 -3.90
N LEU A 364 19.36 -34.61 -3.57
CA LEU A 364 18.84 -34.42 -2.21
C LEU A 364 18.01 -35.63 -1.77
N VAL A 365 17.06 -36.10 -2.59
CA VAL A 365 16.26 -37.30 -2.29
C VAL A 365 17.16 -38.53 -2.15
N LYS A 366 18.20 -38.68 -2.99
CA LYS A 366 19.19 -39.76 -2.84
C LYS A 366 19.94 -39.73 -1.49
N HIS A 367 20.11 -38.56 -0.89
CA HIS A 367 20.72 -38.40 0.45
C HIS A 367 19.70 -38.38 1.59
N GLY A 368 18.44 -38.78 1.33
CA GLY A 368 17.41 -38.95 2.36
C GLY A 368 16.52 -37.73 2.62
N ALA A 369 16.56 -36.69 1.77
CA ALA A 369 15.65 -35.55 1.90
C ALA A 369 14.17 -35.99 1.86
N SER A 370 13.40 -35.60 2.86
CA SER A 370 12.00 -35.95 3.00
C SER A 370 11.14 -35.30 1.92
N THR A 371 10.56 -36.15 1.07
CA THR A 371 9.61 -35.76 0.02
C THR A 371 8.32 -35.15 0.56
N GLU A 372 8.03 -35.34 1.86
CA GLU A 372 6.86 -34.85 2.58
C GLU A 372 7.16 -33.82 3.68
N ALA A 373 8.38 -33.28 3.74
CA ALA A 373 8.68 -32.14 4.61
C ALA A 373 7.71 -30.98 4.32
N VAL A 374 7.26 -30.25 5.34
CA VAL A 374 6.29 -29.13 5.19
C VAL A 374 6.85 -27.78 5.61
N THR A 375 6.56 -26.72 4.86
CA THR A 375 6.82 -25.33 5.27
C THR A 375 5.95 -24.90 6.46
N GLU A 376 6.19 -23.71 7.04
CA GLU A 376 5.28 -23.11 8.05
C GLU A 376 3.85 -22.85 7.51
N SER A 377 3.69 -22.85 6.19
CA SER A 377 2.39 -22.79 5.50
C SER A 377 1.86 -24.16 5.08
N GLY A 378 2.44 -25.26 5.55
CA GLY A 378 2.03 -26.63 5.25
C GLY A 378 2.27 -27.05 3.79
N LEU A 379 3.12 -26.35 3.05
CA LEU A 379 3.44 -26.72 1.67
C LEU A 379 4.51 -27.81 1.67
N THR A 380 4.31 -28.86 0.88
CA THR A 380 5.34 -29.89 0.62
C THR A 380 6.11 -29.58 -0.67
N PRO A 381 7.24 -30.26 -0.97
CA PRO A 381 7.95 -30.13 -2.24
C PRO A 381 7.03 -30.29 -3.47
N ILE A 382 6.07 -31.21 -3.44
CA ILE A 382 5.14 -31.45 -4.56
C ILE A 382 4.12 -30.32 -4.72
N HIS A 383 3.64 -29.71 -3.63
CA HIS A 383 2.82 -28.49 -3.69
C HIS A 383 3.55 -27.36 -4.43
N VAL A 384 4.83 -27.15 -4.10
CA VAL A 384 5.65 -26.09 -4.68
C VAL A 384 5.94 -26.37 -6.16
N ALA A 385 6.33 -27.59 -6.52
CA ALA A 385 6.58 -27.98 -7.91
C ALA A 385 5.31 -27.88 -8.78
N SER A 386 4.17 -28.35 -8.25
CA SER A 386 2.87 -28.36 -8.94
C SER A 386 2.30 -26.96 -9.15
N PHE A 387 2.53 -26.03 -8.22
CA PHE A 387 2.18 -24.62 -8.40
C PHE A 387 3.06 -23.93 -9.46
N MET A 388 4.36 -24.21 -9.46
CA MET A 388 5.29 -23.61 -10.42
C MET A 388 5.23 -24.22 -11.82
N GLY A 389 4.59 -25.39 -11.98
CA GLY A 389 4.43 -26.06 -13.27
C GLY A 389 5.60 -26.97 -13.68
N HIS A 390 6.50 -27.31 -12.74
CA HIS A 390 7.71 -28.07 -13.03
C HIS A 390 7.42 -29.57 -13.17
N LEU A 391 6.79 -29.96 -14.28
CA LEU A 391 6.27 -31.31 -14.54
C LEU A 391 7.27 -32.43 -14.22
N ASN A 392 8.53 -32.30 -14.66
CA ASN A 392 9.55 -33.33 -14.43
C ASN A 392 9.83 -33.53 -12.93
N ILE A 393 9.79 -32.46 -12.13
CA ILE A 393 9.96 -32.54 -10.68
C ILE A 393 8.71 -33.13 -10.02
N VAL A 394 7.50 -32.79 -10.49
CA VAL A 394 6.26 -33.42 -10.01
C VAL A 394 6.30 -34.94 -10.25
N LEU A 395 6.69 -35.38 -11.45
CA LEU A 395 6.87 -36.80 -11.78
C LEU A 395 7.91 -37.48 -10.88
N LEU A 396 9.10 -36.89 -10.73
CA LEU A 396 10.16 -37.45 -9.89
C LEU A 396 9.76 -37.53 -8.42
N LEU A 397 9.03 -36.53 -7.88
CA LEU A 397 8.52 -36.58 -6.51
C LEU A 397 7.53 -37.74 -6.33
N LEU A 398 6.55 -37.89 -7.24
CA LEU A 398 5.59 -39.00 -7.22
C LEU A 398 6.29 -40.37 -7.31
N GLN A 399 7.29 -40.50 -8.18
CA GLN A 399 8.11 -41.71 -8.32
C GLN A 399 8.93 -42.04 -7.06
N ASN A 400 9.32 -41.01 -6.28
CA ASN A 400 9.99 -41.15 -4.99
C ASN A 400 8.98 -41.13 -3.81
N GLY A 401 7.73 -41.54 -4.05
CA GLY A 401 6.74 -41.79 -3.01
C GLY A 401 6.04 -40.55 -2.41
N ALA A 402 6.20 -39.36 -3.01
CA ALA A 402 5.47 -38.18 -2.56
C ALA A 402 3.95 -38.33 -2.82
N SER A 403 3.14 -37.98 -1.84
CA SER A 403 1.68 -38.01 -1.92
C SER A 403 1.13 -36.70 -2.51
N PRO A 404 0.28 -36.76 -3.56
CA PRO A 404 -0.33 -35.57 -4.12
C PRO A 404 -1.43 -34.95 -3.23
N ASP A 405 -1.88 -35.68 -2.20
CA ASP A 405 -3.09 -35.39 -1.42
C ASP A 405 -2.83 -34.88 0.01
N VAL A 406 -1.56 -34.69 0.39
CA VAL A 406 -1.22 -33.95 1.62
C VAL A 406 -1.82 -32.54 1.54
N ARG A 407 -2.23 -31.99 2.68
CA ARG A 407 -2.98 -30.74 2.76
C ARG A 407 -2.19 -29.66 3.48
N ASN A 408 -2.13 -28.47 2.87
CA ASN A 408 -1.54 -27.29 3.50
C ASN A 408 -2.45 -26.68 4.58
N ILE A 409 -2.04 -25.57 5.22
CA ILE A 409 -2.84 -24.90 6.28
C ILE A 409 -4.21 -24.36 5.81
N ARG A 410 -4.46 -24.31 4.50
CA ARG A 410 -5.76 -23.96 3.90
C ARG A 410 -6.56 -25.18 3.48
N GLY A 411 -6.09 -26.39 3.78
CA GLY A 411 -6.66 -27.66 3.35
C GLY A 411 -6.42 -27.99 1.87
N GLU A 412 -5.68 -27.16 1.13
CA GLU A 412 -5.42 -27.36 -0.30
C GLU A 412 -4.38 -28.46 -0.51
N THR A 413 -4.59 -29.28 -1.54
CA THR A 413 -3.65 -30.31 -2.02
C THR A 413 -2.80 -29.80 -3.20
N ALA A 414 -1.84 -30.59 -3.67
CA ALA A 414 -1.03 -30.26 -4.85
C ALA A 414 -1.91 -29.98 -6.09
N LEU A 415 -3.00 -30.74 -6.25
CA LEU A 415 -3.98 -30.57 -7.32
C LEU A 415 -4.71 -29.22 -7.27
N HIS A 416 -5.09 -28.76 -6.07
CA HIS A 416 -5.64 -27.41 -5.88
C HIS A 416 -4.65 -26.32 -6.28
N MET A 417 -3.38 -26.49 -5.92
CA MET A 417 -2.33 -25.51 -6.22
C MET A 417 -2.00 -25.46 -7.71
N ALA A 418 -1.95 -26.60 -8.40
CA ALA A 418 -1.80 -26.67 -9.85
C ALA A 418 -3.01 -26.05 -10.58
N ALA A 419 -4.24 -26.34 -10.14
CA ALA A 419 -5.47 -25.74 -10.67
C ALA A 419 -5.53 -24.21 -10.43
N ARG A 420 -5.03 -23.75 -9.27
CA ARG A 420 -4.89 -22.32 -8.92
C ARG A 420 -3.81 -21.60 -9.73
N ALA A 421 -2.70 -22.24 -10.03
CA ALA A 421 -1.65 -21.67 -10.88
C ALA A 421 -2.01 -21.69 -12.37
N GLY A 422 -2.68 -22.74 -12.84
CA GLY A 422 -3.09 -22.93 -14.24
C GLY A 422 -2.27 -23.99 -14.97
N GLN A 423 -1.56 -24.83 -14.23
CA GLN A 423 -0.52 -25.72 -14.75
C GLN A 423 -1.15 -26.99 -15.32
N MET A 424 -1.55 -26.95 -16.59
CA MET A 424 -2.42 -27.99 -17.17
C MET A 424 -1.77 -29.38 -17.14
N GLU A 425 -0.49 -29.47 -17.52
CA GLU A 425 0.22 -30.75 -17.56
C GLU A 425 0.57 -31.28 -16.17
N ALA A 426 0.78 -30.39 -15.18
CA ALA A 426 0.91 -30.80 -13.78
C ALA A 426 -0.41 -31.38 -13.25
N VAL A 427 -1.57 -30.80 -13.62
CA VAL A 427 -2.89 -31.35 -13.27
C VAL A 427 -3.13 -32.71 -13.94
N ARG A 428 -2.83 -32.87 -15.24
CA ARG A 428 -2.89 -34.19 -15.92
C ARG A 428 -2.02 -35.23 -15.22
N CYS A 429 -0.79 -34.84 -14.84
CA CYS A 429 0.16 -35.69 -14.15
C CYS A 429 -0.39 -36.16 -12.79
N LEU A 430 -0.84 -35.24 -11.94
CA LEU A 430 -1.39 -35.54 -10.61
C LEU A 430 -2.61 -36.46 -10.71
N LEU A 431 -3.56 -36.18 -11.62
CA LEU A 431 -4.76 -36.99 -11.80
C LEU A 431 -4.44 -38.41 -12.32
N ARG A 432 -3.46 -38.55 -13.23
CA ARG A 432 -2.99 -39.86 -13.72
C ARG A 432 -2.26 -40.67 -12.63
N ASN A 433 -1.71 -40.01 -11.62
CA ASN A 433 -1.06 -40.64 -10.46
C ASN A 433 -1.98 -40.69 -9.22
N GLY A 434 -3.31 -40.68 -9.43
CA GLY A 434 -4.29 -41.00 -8.39
C GLY A 434 -4.70 -39.86 -7.44
N ALA A 435 -4.29 -38.62 -7.71
CA ALA A 435 -4.68 -37.48 -6.87
C ALA A 435 -6.21 -37.32 -6.76
N LEU A 436 -6.71 -37.05 -5.55
CA LEU A 436 -8.14 -36.95 -5.26
C LEU A 436 -8.77 -35.74 -5.95
N VAL A 437 -9.48 -35.99 -7.06
CA VAL A 437 -10.08 -34.97 -7.92
C VAL A 437 -11.01 -33.99 -7.18
N ASP A 438 -11.80 -34.50 -6.22
CA ASP A 438 -12.72 -33.74 -5.37
C ASP A 438 -12.23 -33.64 -3.91
N ALA A 439 -10.91 -33.63 -3.70
CA ALA A 439 -10.33 -33.25 -2.41
C ALA A 439 -10.95 -31.91 -1.93
N ARG A 440 -11.32 -31.83 -0.65
CA ARG A 440 -11.96 -30.64 -0.06
C ARG A 440 -10.97 -29.82 0.76
N ALA A 441 -10.66 -28.63 0.29
CA ALA A 441 -9.96 -27.58 1.04
C ALA A 441 -10.90 -26.84 2.02
N ARG A 442 -10.39 -25.78 2.65
CA ARG A 442 -11.20 -24.87 3.49
C ARG A 442 -12.38 -24.29 2.70
N GLU A 443 -13.50 -24.05 3.38
CA GLU A 443 -14.82 -23.79 2.78
C GLU A 443 -15.36 -24.93 1.91
N GLU A 444 -14.85 -26.17 2.06
CA GLU A 444 -15.20 -27.34 1.26
C GLU A 444 -15.01 -27.14 -0.26
N GLN A 445 -14.07 -26.28 -0.64
CA GLN A 445 -13.76 -26.04 -2.05
C GLN A 445 -12.96 -27.21 -2.63
N THR A 446 -13.35 -27.65 -3.82
CA THR A 446 -12.59 -28.61 -4.65
C THR A 446 -11.75 -27.87 -5.71
N PRO A 447 -10.80 -28.52 -6.40
CA PRO A 447 -10.05 -27.93 -7.52
C PRO A 447 -10.96 -27.35 -8.62
N LEU A 448 -12.11 -27.98 -8.88
CA LEU A 448 -13.09 -27.50 -9.87
C LEU A 448 -13.67 -26.13 -9.49
N HIS A 449 -13.95 -25.88 -8.20
CA HIS A 449 -14.38 -24.57 -7.72
C HIS A 449 -13.33 -23.47 -7.96
N ILE A 450 -12.03 -23.82 -7.88
CA ILE A 450 -10.94 -22.89 -8.17
C ILE A 450 -10.87 -22.61 -9.68
N ALA A 451 -10.97 -23.63 -10.53
CA ALA A 451 -11.00 -23.48 -11.98
C ALA A 451 -12.17 -22.59 -12.44
N SER A 452 -13.38 -22.83 -11.89
CA SER A 452 -14.58 -22.04 -12.16
C SER A 452 -14.50 -20.58 -11.70
N ARG A 453 -13.81 -20.29 -10.59
CA ARG A 453 -13.56 -18.91 -10.13
C ARG A 453 -12.62 -18.16 -11.07
N LEU A 454 -11.55 -18.82 -11.48
CA LEU A 454 -10.51 -18.26 -12.33
C LEU A 454 -10.87 -18.25 -13.82
N GLY A 455 -12.05 -18.77 -14.21
CA GLY A 455 -12.52 -18.78 -15.60
C GLY A 455 -11.78 -19.76 -16.51
N ARG A 456 -11.16 -20.80 -15.95
CA ARG A 456 -10.32 -21.74 -16.71
C ARG A 456 -11.18 -22.88 -17.24
N SER A 457 -11.80 -22.65 -18.40
CA SER A 457 -12.65 -23.61 -19.13
C SER A 457 -11.95 -24.95 -19.38
N ASP A 458 -10.73 -24.96 -19.93
CA ASP A 458 -10.00 -26.20 -20.22
C ASP A 458 -9.58 -26.97 -18.96
N MET A 459 -9.21 -26.24 -17.91
CA MET A 459 -8.92 -26.81 -16.59
C MET A 459 -10.16 -27.48 -15.99
N ALA A 460 -11.32 -26.82 -16.07
CA ALA A 460 -12.59 -27.38 -15.65
C ALA A 460 -12.95 -28.62 -16.48
N ARG A 461 -12.79 -28.55 -17.81
CA ARG A 461 -13.03 -29.68 -18.72
C ARG A 461 -12.17 -30.89 -18.37
N LEU A 462 -10.88 -30.69 -18.07
CA LEU A 462 -9.99 -31.78 -17.67
C LEU A 462 -10.42 -32.42 -16.33
N LEU A 463 -10.76 -31.61 -15.33
CA LEU A 463 -11.20 -32.11 -14.03
C LEU A 463 -12.49 -32.94 -14.18
N LEU A 464 -13.45 -32.46 -14.98
CA LEU A 464 -14.69 -33.17 -15.29
C LEU A 464 -14.44 -34.48 -16.07
N GLN A 465 -13.48 -34.50 -17.01
CA GLN A 465 -13.03 -35.73 -17.70
C GLN A 465 -12.43 -36.76 -16.73
N HIS A 466 -11.86 -36.32 -15.61
CA HIS A 466 -11.38 -37.17 -14.52
C HIS A 466 -12.41 -37.31 -13.37
N MET A 467 -13.70 -37.27 -13.70
CA MET A 467 -14.83 -37.55 -12.79
C MET A 467 -15.00 -36.56 -11.62
N ALA A 468 -14.54 -35.32 -11.75
CA ALA A 468 -14.91 -34.26 -10.80
C ALA A 468 -16.43 -34.04 -10.79
N HIS A 469 -17.04 -33.98 -9.62
CA HIS A 469 -18.49 -33.82 -9.48
C HIS A 469 -18.90 -32.37 -9.79
N PRO A 470 -19.67 -32.11 -10.87
CA PRO A 470 -19.96 -30.75 -11.34
C PRO A 470 -20.76 -29.91 -10.34
N ASP A 471 -21.57 -30.57 -9.51
CA ASP A 471 -22.43 -29.99 -8.49
C ASP A 471 -21.85 -30.11 -7.06
N ALA A 472 -20.55 -30.39 -6.91
CA ALA A 472 -19.90 -30.40 -5.60
C ALA A 472 -20.14 -29.05 -4.91
N ALA A 473 -20.55 -29.03 -3.64
CA ALA A 473 -20.93 -27.79 -2.96
C ALA A 473 -19.94 -27.38 -1.87
N THR A 474 -19.56 -26.10 -1.86
CA THR A 474 -18.84 -25.47 -0.74
C THR A 474 -19.64 -25.49 0.56
N ALA A 475 -18.98 -25.17 1.68
CA ALA A 475 -19.59 -24.99 3.00
C ALA A 475 -20.73 -23.94 3.04
N SER A 476 -20.81 -23.07 2.04
CA SER A 476 -21.89 -22.08 1.86
C SER A 476 -23.02 -22.52 0.90
N GLY A 477 -22.89 -23.71 0.31
CA GLY A 477 -23.79 -24.28 -0.69
C GLY A 477 -23.58 -23.79 -2.12
N HIS A 478 -22.53 -23.02 -2.41
CA HIS A 478 -22.19 -22.65 -3.79
C HIS A 478 -21.47 -23.82 -4.46
N ALA A 479 -21.98 -24.27 -5.61
CA ALA A 479 -21.33 -25.20 -6.52
C ALA A 479 -20.47 -24.43 -7.56
N PRO A 480 -19.61 -25.12 -8.34
CA PRO A 480 -18.83 -24.53 -9.44
C PRO A 480 -19.65 -23.61 -10.36
N LEU A 481 -20.88 -24.00 -10.71
CA LEU A 481 -21.76 -23.22 -11.57
C LEU A 481 -22.24 -21.90 -10.93
N HIS A 482 -22.50 -21.86 -9.62
CA HIS A 482 -22.76 -20.62 -8.90
C HIS A 482 -21.53 -19.70 -8.88
N ILE A 483 -20.32 -20.26 -8.82
CA ILE A 483 -19.08 -19.48 -8.87
C ILE A 483 -18.90 -18.89 -10.28
N SER A 484 -19.09 -19.68 -11.34
CA SER A 484 -19.03 -19.16 -12.72
C SER A 484 -20.09 -18.08 -12.98
N ALA A 485 -21.29 -18.20 -12.40
CA ALA A 485 -22.35 -17.18 -12.45
C ALA A 485 -22.06 -15.92 -11.61
N ARG A 486 -21.21 -16.01 -10.58
CA ARG A 486 -20.76 -14.86 -9.78
C ARG A 486 -19.64 -14.08 -10.48
N GLU A 487 -18.70 -14.80 -11.07
CA GLU A 487 -17.47 -14.25 -11.66
C GLU A 487 -17.58 -14.03 -13.18
N GLY A 488 -18.80 -14.12 -13.75
CA GLY A 488 -19.08 -13.85 -15.17
C GLY A 488 -18.47 -14.83 -16.18
N ARG A 489 -18.16 -16.08 -15.78
CA ARG A 489 -17.38 -17.02 -16.60
C ARG A 489 -18.25 -17.82 -17.56
N GLY A 490 -18.74 -17.18 -18.63
CA GLY A 490 -19.62 -17.78 -19.65
C GLY A 490 -19.14 -19.13 -20.19
N GLN A 491 -17.91 -19.20 -20.71
CA GLN A 491 -17.34 -20.44 -21.25
C GLN A 491 -17.25 -21.56 -20.20
N THR A 492 -16.78 -21.25 -18.97
CA THR A 492 -16.69 -22.26 -17.91
C THR A 492 -18.07 -22.74 -17.44
N ALA A 493 -19.07 -21.85 -17.44
CA ALA A 493 -20.46 -22.24 -17.19
C ALA A 493 -21.00 -23.19 -18.29
N SER A 494 -20.62 -22.98 -19.56
CA SER A 494 -20.99 -23.91 -20.65
C SER A 494 -20.39 -25.29 -20.44
N VAL A 495 -19.08 -25.37 -20.15
CA VAL A 495 -18.38 -26.63 -19.86
C VAL A 495 -19.02 -27.38 -18.68
N LEU A 496 -19.43 -26.68 -17.62
CA LEU A 496 -20.12 -27.28 -16.48
C LEU A 496 -21.51 -27.81 -16.86
N LEU A 497 -22.31 -27.03 -17.60
CA LEU A 497 -23.65 -27.44 -18.05
C LEU A 497 -23.61 -28.57 -19.09
N GLU A 498 -22.59 -28.59 -19.96
CA GLU A 498 -22.28 -29.71 -20.87
C GLU A 498 -21.97 -31.00 -20.11
N ALA A 499 -21.27 -30.89 -18.97
CA ALA A 499 -20.94 -32.01 -18.08
C ALA A 499 -22.04 -32.35 -17.06
N GLY A 500 -23.25 -31.81 -17.21
CA GLY A 500 -24.41 -32.19 -16.40
C GLY A 500 -24.57 -31.43 -15.06
N ALA A 501 -23.92 -30.28 -14.88
CA ALA A 501 -24.16 -29.42 -13.72
C ALA A 501 -25.63 -28.96 -13.65
N SER A 502 -26.24 -28.98 -12.46
CA SER A 502 -27.64 -28.61 -12.27
C SER A 502 -27.83 -27.08 -12.31
N PRO A 503 -28.64 -26.55 -13.26
CA PRO A 503 -28.94 -25.12 -13.32
C PRO A 503 -29.90 -24.64 -12.22
N CYS A 504 -30.48 -25.57 -11.43
CA CYS A 504 -31.48 -25.27 -10.39
C CYS A 504 -30.99 -25.53 -8.95
N LEU A 505 -29.79 -26.07 -8.75
CA LEU A 505 -29.22 -26.31 -7.42
C LEU A 505 -29.16 -25.03 -6.58
N ALA A 506 -29.60 -25.07 -5.31
CA ALA A 506 -29.71 -23.88 -4.47
C ALA A 506 -28.64 -23.83 -3.35
N THR A 507 -28.05 -22.64 -3.15
CA THR A 507 -27.14 -22.37 -2.03
C THR A 507 -27.82 -22.46 -0.66
N LYS A 508 -27.07 -22.38 0.45
CA LYS A 508 -27.66 -22.32 1.81
C LYS A 508 -28.60 -21.11 2.03
N LYS A 509 -28.61 -20.10 1.13
CA LYS A 509 -29.56 -18.97 1.12
C LYS A 509 -30.77 -19.18 0.19
N GLY A 510 -30.84 -20.30 -0.54
CA GLY A 510 -31.87 -20.58 -1.54
C GLY A 510 -31.61 -19.97 -2.92
N PHE A 511 -30.43 -19.38 -3.15
CA PHE A 511 -30.10 -18.80 -4.46
C PHE A 511 -29.59 -19.89 -5.41
N THR A 512 -30.22 -20.02 -6.59
CA THR A 512 -29.75 -20.81 -7.74
C THR A 512 -28.65 -20.07 -8.50
N PRO A 513 -27.93 -20.69 -9.47
CA PRO A 513 -26.97 -19.99 -10.31
C PRO A 513 -27.58 -18.78 -11.03
N LEU A 514 -28.86 -18.84 -11.41
CA LEU A 514 -29.55 -17.72 -12.06
C LEU A 514 -29.78 -16.53 -11.11
N HIS A 515 -30.05 -16.77 -9.82
CA HIS A 515 -30.08 -15.70 -8.82
C HIS A 515 -28.70 -15.04 -8.65
N VAL A 516 -27.63 -15.83 -8.75
CA VAL A 516 -26.26 -15.32 -8.64
C VAL A 516 -25.90 -14.50 -9.87
N ALA A 517 -26.21 -14.98 -11.08
CA ALA A 517 -26.03 -14.22 -12.31
C ALA A 517 -26.83 -12.90 -12.29
N ALA A 518 -28.08 -12.94 -11.80
CA ALA A 518 -28.93 -11.77 -11.59
C ALA A 518 -28.36 -10.79 -10.54
N LYS A 519 -27.68 -11.28 -9.50
CA LYS A 519 -27.06 -10.46 -8.44
C LYS A 519 -25.78 -9.73 -8.90
N TYR A 520 -25.04 -10.33 -9.84
CA TYR A 520 -23.72 -9.84 -10.28
C TYR A 520 -23.73 -9.34 -11.73
N GLY A 521 -24.91 -9.22 -12.36
CA GLY A 521 -25.06 -8.68 -13.72
C GLY A 521 -24.45 -9.55 -14.83
N SER A 522 -24.25 -10.85 -14.59
CA SER A 522 -23.57 -11.75 -15.53
C SER A 522 -24.50 -12.18 -16.67
N LEU A 523 -24.72 -11.26 -17.62
CA LEU A 523 -25.70 -11.41 -18.71
C LEU A 523 -25.47 -12.66 -19.58
N GLU A 524 -24.24 -12.95 -19.98
CA GLU A 524 -23.93 -14.14 -20.80
C GLU A 524 -24.27 -15.45 -20.07
N VAL A 525 -23.91 -15.53 -18.78
CA VAL A 525 -24.22 -16.70 -17.95
C VAL A 525 -25.72 -16.80 -17.72
N ALA A 526 -26.43 -15.68 -17.55
CA ALA A 526 -27.89 -15.68 -17.44
C ALA A 526 -28.56 -16.19 -18.74
N LYS A 527 -28.12 -15.73 -19.93
CA LYS A 527 -28.61 -16.23 -21.24
C LYS A 527 -28.43 -17.75 -21.34
N LEU A 528 -27.22 -18.23 -21.04
CA LEU A 528 -26.86 -19.65 -21.10
C LEU A 528 -27.65 -20.51 -20.11
N LEU A 529 -27.82 -20.06 -18.87
CA LEU A 529 -28.61 -20.76 -17.86
C LEU A 529 -30.07 -20.89 -18.28
N ILE A 530 -30.68 -19.83 -18.83
CA ILE A 530 -32.07 -19.86 -19.30
C ILE A 530 -32.20 -20.80 -20.52
N GLN A 531 -31.25 -20.76 -21.46
CA GLN A 531 -31.20 -21.72 -22.60
C GLN A 531 -31.10 -23.18 -22.14
N LYS A 532 -30.45 -23.44 -21.00
CA LYS A 532 -30.33 -24.77 -20.38
C LYS A 532 -31.44 -25.07 -19.35
N GLY A 533 -32.56 -24.33 -19.38
CA GLY A 533 -33.76 -24.64 -18.60
C GLY A 533 -33.71 -24.19 -17.14
N ALA A 534 -32.89 -23.21 -16.77
CA ALA A 534 -32.88 -22.67 -15.41
C ALA A 534 -34.25 -22.05 -15.05
N PRO A 535 -34.84 -22.38 -13.89
CA PRO A 535 -36.17 -21.90 -13.51
C PRO A 535 -36.18 -20.40 -13.20
N LEU A 536 -36.96 -19.63 -13.96
CA LEU A 536 -37.13 -18.18 -13.83
C LEU A 536 -37.82 -17.78 -12.51
N GLU A 537 -38.76 -18.60 -12.03
CA GLU A 537 -39.61 -18.32 -10.85
C GLU A 537 -39.14 -19.03 -9.57
N HIS A 538 -37.94 -19.64 -9.56
CA HIS A 538 -37.45 -20.27 -8.34
C HIS A 538 -37.29 -19.21 -7.23
N ALA A 539 -37.89 -19.46 -6.07
CA ALA A 539 -37.89 -18.51 -4.97
C ALA A 539 -36.85 -18.90 -3.90
N GLY A 540 -35.92 -17.99 -3.59
CA GLY A 540 -34.96 -18.19 -2.50
C GLY A 540 -35.60 -18.23 -1.10
N LYS A 541 -34.81 -18.39 -0.04
CA LYS A 541 -35.35 -18.54 1.33
C LYS A 541 -36.24 -17.37 1.80
N SER A 542 -36.03 -16.17 1.24
CA SER A 542 -36.83 -14.96 1.46
C SER A 542 -37.99 -14.76 0.48
N GLY A 543 -38.23 -15.70 -0.44
CA GLY A 543 -39.24 -15.59 -1.52
C GLY A 543 -38.78 -14.79 -2.74
N LEU A 544 -37.56 -14.23 -2.74
CA LEU A 544 -37.02 -13.48 -3.87
C LEU A 544 -36.77 -14.41 -5.06
N THR A 545 -37.28 -14.05 -6.24
CA THR A 545 -36.93 -14.67 -7.53
C THR A 545 -35.68 -13.99 -8.14
N PRO A 546 -35.03 -14.55 -9.18
CA PRO A 546 -33.96 -13.89 -9.92
C PRO A 546 -34.32 -12.47 -10.40
N LEU A 547 -35.57 -12.23 -10.82
CA LEU A 547 -36.05 -10.91 -11.24
C LEU A 547 -36.01 -9.88 -10.08
N HIS A 548 -36.47 -10.27 -8.89
CA HIS A 548 -36.33 -9.43 -7.69
C HIS A 548 -34.87 -9.10 -7.37
N VAL A 549 -33.97 -10.07 -7.56
CA VAL A 549 -32.54 -9.90 -7.29
C VAL A 549 -31.88 -8.97 -8.33
N ALA A 550 -32.19 -9.12 -9.62
CA ALA A 550 -31.70 -8.22 -10.66
C ALA A 550 -32.22 -6.79 -10.49
N MET A 551 -33.51 -6.61 -10.16
CA MET A 551 -34.08 -5.29 -9.80
C MET A 551 -33.42 -4.71 -8.56
N HIS A 552 -33.20 -5.53 -7.52
CA HIS A 552 -32.50 -5.08 -6.32
C HIS A 552 -31.11 -4.56 -6.67
N TYR A 553 -30.27 -5.34 -7.36
CA TYR A 553 -28.90 -4.94 -7.62
C TYR A 553 -28.72 -3.96 -8.79
N GLY A 554 -29.80 -3.60 -9.51
CA GLY A 554 -29.79 -2.59 -10.58
C GLY A 554 -29.31 -3.11 -11.94
N HIS A 555 -29.33 -4.42 -12.16
CA HIS A 555 -28.81 -5.04 -13.38
C HIS A 555 -29.86 -5.07 -14.50
N GLN A 556 -30.15 -3.90 -15.08
CA GLN A 556 -31.19 -3.67 -16.09
C GLN A 556 -31.18 -4.70 -17.24
N GLN A 557 -30.02 -4.98 -17.85
CA GLN A 557 -29.92 -5.92 -18.98
C GLN A 557 -30.32 -7.36 -18.61
N VAL A 558 -30.00 -7.82 -17.39
CA VAL A 558 -30.46 -9.12 -16.88
C VAL A 558 -31.94 -9.05 -16.50
N ALA A 559 -32.38 -7.89 -16.01
CA ALA A 559 -33.78 -7.49 -15.87
C ALA A 559 -34.63 -7.79 -17.12
N LEU A 560 -34.32 -7.08 -18.20
CA LEU A 560 -35.00 -7.19 -19.49
C LEU A 560 -34.95 -8.64 -20.01
N LEU A 561 -33.78 -9.28 -19.99
CA LEU A 561 -33.64 -10.69 -20.39
C LEU A 561 -34.57 -11.64 -19.62
N LEU A 562 -34.78 -11.44 -18.32
CA LEU A 562 -35.69 -12.28 -17.53
C LEU A 562 -37.15 -12.03 -17.92
N LEU A 563 -37.53 -10.77 -18.13
CA LEU A 563 -38.87 -10.37 -18.56
C LEU A 563 -39.18 -10.88 -19.98
N ASP A 564 -38.26 -10.71 -20.94
CA ASP A 564 -38.33 -11.23 -22.32
C ASP A 564 -38.49 -12.76 -22.39
N LYS A 565 -38.05 -13.47 -21.34
CA LYS A 565 -38.16 -14.92 -21.21
C LYS A 565 -39.34 -15.38 -20.35
N GLY A 566 -40.21 -14.44 -19.95
CA GLY A 566 -41.48 -14.73 -19.28
C GLY A 566 -41.42 -14.79 -17.76
N ALA A 567 -40.40 -14.19 -17.12
CA ALA A 567 -40.39 -14.03 -15.66
C ALA A 567 -41.52 -13.10 -15.20
N SER A 568 -42.22 -13.46 -14.13
CA SER A 568 -43.41 -12.75 -13.65
C SER A 568 -43.06 -11.45 -12.93
N PRO A 569 -43.47 -10.27 -13.43
CA PRO A 569 -43.28 -9.00 -12.72
C PRO A 569 -44.14 -8.89 -11.45
N HIS A 570 -45.14 -9.76 -11.30
CA HIS A 570 -46.07 -9.81 -10.16
C HIS A 570 -45.72 -10.89 -9.13
N ALA A 571 -44.67 -11.67 -9.35
CA ALA A 571 -44.15 -12.57 -8.32
C ALA A 571 -43.89 -11.77 -7.03
N THR A 572 -44.25 -12.33 -5.88
CA THR A 572 -44.08 -11.67 -4.57
C THR A 572 -43.09 -12.42 -3.70
N ALA A 573 -42.17 -11.68 -3.09
CA ALA A 573 -41.33 -12.19 -2.01
C ALA A 573 -42.17 -12.41 -0.73
N LYS A 574 -41.58 -13.05 0.30
CA LYS A 574 -42.31 -13.39 1.55
C LYS A 574 -42.85 -12.19 2.32
N ASN A 575 -42.34 -10.99 2.07
CA ASN A 575 -42.84 -9.72 2.61
C ASN A 575 -43.90 -9.04 1.71
N GLY A 576 -44.37 -9.71 0.66
CA GLY A 576 -45.34 -9.19 -0.30
C GLY A 576 -44.78 -8.25 -1.36
N TYR A 577 -43.47 -7.96 -1.36
CA TYR A 577 -42.87 -7.06 -2.35
C TYR A 577 -42.76 -7.75 -3.71
N THR A 578 -43.12 -7.03 -4.77
CA THR A 578 -42.82 -7.41 -6.16
C THR A 578 -41.48 -6.83 -6.62
N ALA A 579 -41.03 -7.23 -7.81
CA ALA A 579 -39.84 -6.67 -8.46
C ALA A 579 -39.89 -5.12 -8.58
N LEU A 580 -41.07 -4.56 -8.88
CA LEU A 580 -41.29 -3.10 -8.98
C LEU A 580 -41.16 -2.38 -7.62
N HIS A 581 -41.65 -2.98 -6.52
CA HIS A 581 -41.48 -2.42 -5.17
C HIS A 581 -40.00 -2.25 -4.81
N ILE A 582 -39.19 -3.25 -5.18
CA ILE A 582 -37.74 -3.23 -4.96
C ILE A 582 -37.07 -2.17 -5.85
N ALA A 583 -37.44 -2.07 -7.12
CA ALA A 583 -36.91 -1.06 -8.03
C ALA A 583 -37.18 0.38 -7.53
N ALA A 584 -38.40 0.67 -7.10
CA ALA A 584 -38.78 1.98 -6.58
C ALA A 584 -37.93 2.40 -5.35
N SER A 585 -37.59 1.45 -4.47
CA SER A 585 -36.78 1.72 -3.28
C SER A 585 -35.31 2.12 -3.56
N ARG A 586 -34.80 1.85 -4.77
CA ARG A 586 -33.37 2.02 -5.10
C ARG A 586 -32.96 3.42 -5.57
N ARG A 587 -33.89 4.26 -6.06
CA ARG A 587 -33.55 5.56 -6.67
C ARG A 587 -32.93 6.57 -5.69
N ARG A 588 -33.07 6.34 -4.38
CA ARG A 588 -32.44 7.12 -3.28
C ARG A 588 -30.90 7.10 -3.28
N GLY A 589 -30.26 6.17 -4.03
CA GLY A 589 -28.80 5.96 -3.98
C GLY A 589 -27.95 6.59 -5.07
N GLN A 590 -28.55 7.23 -6.10
CA GLN A 590 -27.80 7.76 -7.26
C GLN A 590 -27.62 9.28 -7.28
N THR A 591 -28.33 10.04 -6.43
CA THR A 591 -28.28 11.51 -6.38
C THR A 591 -27.35 12.03 -5.28
N GLY A 592 -26.24 11.33 -5.01
CA GLY A 592 -25.38 11.56 -3.85
C GLY A 592 -23.89 11.23 -4.02
N GLY A 593 -23.24 11.79 -5.04
CA GLY A 593 -21.79 12.06 -5.02
C GLY A 593 -20.83 10.95 -5.48
N GLY A 594 -19.77 11.39 -6.17
CA GLY A 594 -18.47 10.72 -6.16
C GLY A 594 -18.26 9.60 -7.18
N THR A 595 -17.88 9.96 -8.41
CA THR A 595 -17.05 9.08 -9.24
C THR A 595 -15.75 8.75 -8.48
N ARG A 596 -15.53 7.46 -8.21
CA ARG A 596 -14.18 6.93 -7.92
C ARG A 596 -13.82 5.87 -8.96
N PRO A 597 -12.54 5.76 -9.38
CA PRO A 597 -12.23 5.14 -10.66
C PRO A 597 -12.31 3.62 -10.63
N LEU A 598 -12.62 3.06 -11.79
CA LEU A 598 -12.27 1.68 -12.13
C LEU A 598 -10.73 1.55 -12.18
N PRO A 599 -10.16 0.38 -11.82
CA PRO A 599 -8.76 0.11 -12.10
C PRO A 599 -8.57 -0.12 -13.61
N ASP A 600 -7.61 0.61 -14.17
CA ASP A 600 -7.24 0.57 -15.57
C ASP A 600 -6.51 -0.74 -15.94
N GLN A 601 -6.99 -1.44 -16.97
CA GLN A 601 -6.21 -2.36 -17.80
C GLN A 601 -6.79 -2.36 -19.22
N GLY A 602 -5.99 -1.87 -20.17
CA GLY A 602 -6.45 -1.58 -21.53
C GLY A 602 -6.52 -2.77 -22.48
N ALA A 603 -7.26 -2.55 -23.57
CA ALA A 603 -7.15 -3.28 -24.83
C ALA A 603 -7.47 -2.33 -26.00
N GLU A 604 -6.68 -2.40 -27.07
CA GLU A 604 -6.85 -1.65 -28.33
C GLU A 604 -7.21 -2.65 -29.46
N THR A 605 -7.81 -2.32 -30.61
CA THR A 605 -8.22 -1.07 -31.30
C THR A 605 -9.63 -1.33 -31.93
N PRO A 606 -10.17 -0.62 -32.96
CA PRO A 606 -9.95 0.73 -33.49
C PRO A 606 -11.27 1.54 -33.65
N VAL A 607 -11.15 2.76 -34.22
CA VAL A 607 -12.26 3.67 -34.57
C VAL A 607 -12.91 3.28 -35.92
N THR A 608 -14.24 3.32 -35.99
CA THR A 608 -15.00 3.76 -37.18
C THR A 608 -16.30 4.46 -36.77
N THR A 609 -16.69 5.50 -37.49
CA THR A 609 -17.69 6.49 -37.11
C THR A 609 -19.08 6.26 -37.72
N THR A 610 -20.13 6.27 -36.89
CA THR A 610 -21.48 6.73 -37.26
C THR A 610 -22.18 7.31 -36.03
N PRO A 611 -22.76 8.52 -36.08
CA PRO A 611 -23.51 9.08 -34.94
C PRO A 611 -24.90 8.42 -34.84
N GLY A 612 -25.05 7.45 -33.94
CA GLY A 612 -26.34 6.95 -33.45
C GLY A 612 -26.73 7.62 -32.12
N PRO A 613 -28.02 7.60 -31.74
CA PRO A 613 -28.52 8.41 -30.63
C PRO A 613 -27.97 8.00 -29.26
N GLU A 614 -27.90 8.98 -28.35
CA GLU A 614 -27.31 8.83 -27.02
C GLU A 614 -28.06 7.78 -26.15
N PRO A 615 -27.36 6.98 -25.34
CA PRO A 615 -27.96 5.94 -24.51
C PRO A 615 -28.59 6.51 -23.22
N GLY A 616 -29.66 7.30 -23.37
CA GLY A 616 -30.40 7.93 -22.25
C GLY A 616 -31.69 7.23 -21.80
N GLY A 617 -32.21 6.24 -22.56
CA GLY A 617 -33.59 5.76 -22.42
C GLY A 617 -33.87 4.56 -21.51
N GLY A 618 -32.87 3.75 -21.14
CA GLY A 618 -33.12 2.38 -20.62
C GLY A 618 -33.85 2.23 -19.27
N ALA A 619 -34.19 3.32 -18.58
CA ALA A 619 -34.93 3.29 -17.31
C ALA A 619 -36.46 3.45 -17.47
N THR A 620 -36.92 4.13 -18.53
CA THR A 620 -38.36 4.32 -18.81
C THR A 620 -38.98 3.01 -19.30
N ASP A 621 -38.36 2.36 -20.28
CA ASP A 621 -38.87 1.13 -20.92
C ASP A 621 -39.13 0.01 -19.89
N LEU A 622 -38.25 -0.10 -18.88
CA LEU A 622 -38.36 -1.08 -17.81
C LEU A 622 -39.48 -0.75 -16.81
N LEU A 623 -39.76 0.54 -16.57
CA LEU A 623 -40.88 0.97 -15.73
C LEU A 623 -42.21 0.75 -16.45
N ASP A 624 -42.29 1.10 -17.73
CA ASP A 624 -43.49 0.91 -18.55
C ASP A 624 -43.88 -0.58 -18.65
N LEU A 625 -42.88 -1.47 -18.82
CA LEU A 625 -43.11 -2.92 -18.83
C LEU A 625 -43.60 -3.48 -17.47
N LEU A 626 -43.20 -2.86 -16.35
CA LEU A 626 -43.57 -3.26 -14.99
C LEU A 626 -44.92 -2.68 -14.54
N LEU A 627 -45.35 -1.55 -15.09
CA LEU A 627 -46.59 -0.86 -14.71
C LEU A 627 -47.84 -1.43 -15.39
N GLY A 628 -47.69 -2.19 -16.48
CA GLY A 628 -48.81 -2.62 -17.33
C GLY A 628 -49.90 -3.48 -16.67
N ARG A 629 -49.70 -4.09 -15.49
CA ARG A 629 -50.71 -4.92 -14.78
C ARG A 629 -50.57 -4.83 -13.24
N GLY A 630 -51.70 -4.66 -12.53
CA GLY A 630 -51.75 -4.22 -11.12
C GLY A 630 -51.56 -5.30 -10.03
N ALA A 631 -51.45 -4.86 -8.76
CA ALA A 631 -51.15 -5.72 -7.59
C ALA A 631 -52.17 -5.58 -6.43
N ASN A 632 -52.37 -6.67 -5.66
CA ASN A 632 -53.55 -6.93 -4.83
C ASN A 632 -53.52 -6.48 -3.34
N SER A 633 -52.71 -5.50 -2.94
CA SER A 633 -52.62 -5.08 -1.52
C SER A 633 -53.45 -3.83 -1.16
N GLY A 634 -53.80 -2.99 -2.13
CA GLY A 634 -54.38 -1.66 -1.91
C GLY A 634 -53.36 -0.57 -1.54
N LEU A 635 -52.07 -0.92 -1.43
CA LEU A 635 -50.96 0.03 -1.43
C LEU A 635 -50.40 0.09 -2.85
N THR A 636 -50.44 1.27 -3.47
CA THR A 636 -49.88 1.49 -4.82
C THR A 636 -48.42 1.95 -4.73
N PRO A 637 -47.62 1.84 -5.81
CA PRO A 637 -46.27 2.42 -5.86
C PRO A 637 -46.24 3.91 -5.48
N LEU A 638 -47.31 4.64 -5.80
CA LEU A 638 -47.46 6.07 -5.48
C LEU A 638 -47.56 6.34 -3.96
N HIS A 639 -48.13 5.41 -3.18
CA HIS A 639 -48.12 5.52 -1.71
C HIS A 639 -46.71 5.38 -1.13
N LEU A 640 -45.88 4.51 -1.72
CA LEU A 640 -44.51 4.27 -1.27
C LEU A 640 -43.56 5.38 -1.71
N SER A 641 -43.72 5.92 -2.93
CA SER A 641 -43.01 7.14 -3.31
C SER A 641 -43.41 8.30 -2.40
N ALA A 642 -44.68 8.40 -2.01
CA ALA A 642 -45.15 9.46 -1.14
C ALA A 642 -44.67 9.34 0.32
N GLN A 643 -44.45 8.11 0.82
CA GLN A 643 -43.82 7.86 2.11
C GLN A 643 -42.32 8.22 2.12
N GLU A 644 -41.59 7.94 1.04
CA GLU A 644 -40.12 8.09 0.97
C GLU A 644 -39.64 9.36 0.22
N ASP A 645 -40.51 10.36 0.03
CA ASP A 645 -40.29 11.65 -0.66
C ASP A 645 -39.71 11.51 -2.10
N GLN A 646 -40.07 10.44 -2.82
CA GLN A 646 -39.53 10.14 -4.15
C GLN A 646 -40.28 10.88 -5.29
N VAL A 647 -40.21 12.22 -5.31
CA VAL A 647 -40.98 13.08 -6.24
C VAL A 647 -40.83 12.64 -7.70
N GLY A 648 -39.60 12.49 -8.23
CA GLY A 648 -39.40 12.06 -9.61
C GLY A 648 -39.85 10.63 -9.93
N VAL A 649 -40.14 9.79 -8.93
CA VAL A 649 -40.81 8.48 -9.14
C VAL A 649 -42.33 8.68 -9.16
N ALA A 650 -42.87 9.52 -8.29
CA ALA A 650 -44.28 9.91 -8.31
C ALA A 650 -44.65 10.59 -9.65
N GLU A 651 -43.79 11.44 -10.19
CA GLU A 651 -43.92 12.07 -11.50
C GLU A 651 -44.10 11.05 -12.63
N LEU A 652 -43.17 10.09 -12.77
CA LEU A 652 -43.26 9.01 -13.77
C LEU A 652 -44.49 8.11 -13.58
N LEU A 653 -44.94 7.93 -12.34
CA LEU A 653 -46.16 7.17 -12.04
C LEU A 653 -47.42 7.94 -12.47
N VAL A 654 -47.49 9.25 -12.20
CA VAL A 654 -48.62 10.12 -12.55
C VAL A 654 -48.70 10.36 -14.06
N GLN A 655 -47.56 10.55 -14.74
CA GLN A 655 -47.47 10.57 -16.20
C GLN A 655 -48.02 9.27 -16.83
N ASN A 656 -47.81 8.13 -16.16
CA ASN A 656 -48.38 6.83 -16.52
C ASN A 656 -49.74 6.53 -15.84
N HIS A 657 -50.58 7.56 -15.65
CA HIS A 657 -51.97 7.46 -15.18
C HIS A 657 -52.19 6.88 -13.77
N ALA A 658 -51.22 6.93 -12.86
CA ALA A 658 -51.44 6.53 -11.47
C ALA A 658 -52.44 7.47 -10.76
N HIS A 659 -53.53 6.91 -10.21
CA HIS A 659 -54.53 7.66 -9.46
C HIS A 659 -53.97 8.30 -8.17
N LEU A 660 -53.94 9.65 -8.14
CA LEU A 660 -53.45 10.46 -7.03
C LEU A 660 -54.19 10.25 -5.72
N ASP A 661 -55.52 10.08 -5.77
CA ASP A 661 -56.40 9.94 -4.60
C ASP A 661 -56.78 8.50 -4.26
N GLN A 662 -56.14 7.49 -4.86
CA GLN A 662 -56.43 6.09 -4.57
C GLN A 662 -56.24 5.82 -3.06
N PRO A 663 -57.27 5.39 -2.31
CA PRO A 663 -57.11 5.14 -0.88
C PRO A 663 -56.63 3.72 -0.60
N THR A 664 -55.77 3.58 0.41
CA THR A 664 -55.51 2.28 1.08
C THR A 664 -56.77 1.73 1.77
N LYS A 665 -56.71 0.47 2.25
CA LYS A 665 -57.78 -0.17 3.03
C LYS A 665 -58.20 0.60 4.30
N LEU A 666 -57.37 1.54 4.79
CA LEU A 666 -57.65 2.41 5.94
C LEU A 666 -58.09 3.85 5.55
N GLY A 667 -58.15 4.16 4.25
CA GLY A 667 -58.54 5.48 3.73
C GLY A 667 -57.39 6.49 3.64
N TYR A 668 -56.13 6.08 3.82
CA TYR A 668 -54.98 6.94 3.56
C TYR A 668 -54.75 7.02 2.06
N THR A 669 -54.71 8.24 1.50
CA THR A 669 -54.21 8.53 0.15
C THR A 669 -52.70 8.81 0.19
N PRO A 670 -52.00 8.82 -0.96
CA PRO A 670 -50.62 9.28 -1.07
C PRO A 670 -50.36 10.64 -0.40
N LEU A 671 -51.26 11.62 -0.57
CA LEU A 671 -51.14 12.93 0.07
C LEU A 671 -51.18 12.84 1.60
N ILE A 672 -52.09 12.04 2.17
CA ILE A 672 -52.16 11.85 3.63
C ILE A 672 -50.88 11.18 4.17
N LEU A 673 -50.25 10.28 3.40
CA LEU A 673 -48.94 9.71 3.77
C LEU A 673 -47.82 10.74 3.69
N ALA A 674 -47.74 11.56 2.63
CA ALA A 674 -46.77 12.65 2.55
C ALA A 674 -46.90 13.62 3.74
N CYS A 675 -48.14 13.96 4.12
CA CYS A 675 -48.45 14.78 5.29
C CYS A 675 -48.17 14.10 6.63
N HIS A 676 -48.14 12.76 6.69
CA HIS A 676 -47.75 12.03 7.90
C HIS A 676 -46.22 12.06 8.11
N TYR A 677 -45.46 11.79 7.05
CA TYR A 677 -44.00 11.66 7.15
C TYR A 677 -43.23 12.99 7.08
N GLY A 678 -43.88 14.10 6.70
CA GLY A 678 -43.25 15.43 6.64
C GLY A 678 -42.73 15.82 5.26
N ASN A 679 -43.19 15.14 4.21
CA ASN A 679 -42.63 15.20 2.86
C ASN A 679 -43.23 16.37 2.07
N ALA A 680 -42.77 17.59 2.37
CA ALA A 680 -43.32 18.83 1.79
C ALA A 680 -43.20 18.90 0.26
N LYS A 681 -42.09 18.43 -0.32
CA LYS A 681 -41.88 18.43 -1.78
C LYS A 681 -42.83 17.48 -2.50
N MET A 682 -42.99 16.26 -1.97
CA MET A 682 -44.02 15.33 -2.42
C MET A 682 -45.44 15.89 -2.28
N ALA A 683 -45.76 16.52 -1.14
CA ALA A 683 -47.09 17.09 -0.93
C ALA A 683 -47.38 18.19 -1.94
N GLY A 684 -46.42 19.08 -2.21
CA GLY A 684 -46.51 20.10 -3.27
C GLY A 684 -46.78 19.47 -4.63
N PHE A 685 -45.93 18.53 -5.08
CA PHE A 685 -46.13 17.82 -6.35
C PHE A 685 -47.51 17.13 -6.46
N LEU A 686 -48.00 16.50 -5.38
CA LEU A 686 -49.32 15.86 -5.37
C LEU A 686 -50.46 16.89 -5.44
N LEU A 687 -50.34 18.03 -4.75
CA LEU A 687 -51.32 19.12 -4.77
C LEU A 687 -51.35 19.85 -6.13
N GLU A 688 -50.19 20.15 -6.71
CA GLU A 688 -50.02 20.67 -8.07
C GLU A 688 -50.62 19.71 -9.12
N GLY A 689 -50.48 18.40 -8.90
CA GLY A 689 -51.14 17.36 -9.70
C GLY A 689 -52.66 17.25 -9.51
N GLY A 690 -53.26 17.98 -8.55
CA GLY A 690 -54.70 17.98 -8.28
C GLY A 690 -55.18 16.94 -7.26
N ALA A 691 -54.31 16.41 -6.39
CA ALA A 691 -54.72 15.51 -5.30
C ALA A 691 -55.65 16.21 -4.29
N SER A 692 -56.64 15.49 -3.78
CA SER A 692 -57.67 16.07 -2.92
C SER A 692 -57.13 16.44 -1.52
N VAL A 693 -56.90 17.74 -1.32
CA VAL A 693 -56.56 18.36 -0.03
C VAL A 693 -57.56 18.02 1.10
N ASN A 694 -58.79 17.63 0.72
CA ASN A 694 -59.92 17.35 1.60
C ASN A 694 -60.26 15.85 1.74
N ALA A 695 -59.45 14.95 1.15
CA ALA A 695 -59.62 13.50 1.32
C ALA A 695 -59.65 13.11 2.80
N LYS A 696 -60.56 12.20 3.20
CA LYS A 696 -60.72 11.75 4.59
C LYS A 696 -60.36 10.28 4.73
N THR A 697 -59.55 9.95 5.75
CA THR A 697 -59.37 8.57 6.19
C THR A 697 -60.67 7.98 6.75
N LYS A 698 -60.70 6.66 7.01
CA LYS A 698 -61.86 6.02 7.67
C LYS A 698 -62.20 6.60 9.06
N ALA A 699 -61.24 7.24 9.73
CA ALA A 699 -61.44 7.95 11.01
C ALA A 699 -61.80 9.45 10.84
N GLY A 700 -62.00 9.93 9.60
CA GLY A 700 -62.34 11.31 9.29
C GLY A 700 -61.17 12.30 9.29
N TYR A 701 -59.92 11.85 9.39
CA TYR A 701 -58.73 12.72 9.34
C TYR A 701 -58.46 13.17 7.89
N THR A 702 -58.26 14.47 7.69
CA THR A 702 -57.77 15.07 6.44
C THR A 702 -56.24 15.19 6.41
N PRO A 703 -55.60 15.44 5.25
CA PRO A 703 -54.19 15.86 5.18
C PRO A 703 -53.80 16.93 6.22
N LEU A 704 -54.66 17.95 6.42
CA LEU A 704 -54.42 19.03 7.40
C LEU A 704 -54.40 18.52 8.85
N HIS A 705 -55.34 17.63 9.21
CA HIS A 705 -55.31 16.97 10.52
C HIS A 705 -54.04 16.12 10.69
N GLN A 706 -53.60 15.45 9.62
CA GLN A 706 -52.46 14.55 9.68
C GLN A 706 -51.13 15.32 9.82
N ALA A 707 -50.98 16.45 9.11
CA ALA A 707 -49.83 17.35 9.25
C ALA A 707 -49.81 18.03 10.64
N ALA A 708 -50.96 18.52 11.11
CA ALA A 708 -51.10 19.12 12.43
C ALA A 708 -50.85 18.14 13.59
N GLN A 709 -51.19 16.85 13.41
CA GLN A 709 -50.90 15.79 14.38
C GLN A 709 -49.41 15.47 14.52
N GLN A 710 -48.61 15.72 13.48
CA GLN A 710 -47.18 15.39 13.46
C GLN A 710 -46.26 16.61 13.66
N GLY A 711 -46.85 17.81 13.76
CA GLY A 711 -46.12 19.06 14.02
C GLY A 711 -45.50 19.73 12.78
N HIS A 712 -45.94 19.36 11.57
CA HIS A 712 -45.32 19.82 10.32
C HIS A 712 -45.87 21.19 9.87
N ALA A 713 -45.40 22.28 10.50
CA ALA A 713 -45.89 23.65 10.22
C ALA A 713 -45.88 24.04 8.73
N HIS A 714 -44.78 23.78 8.01
CA HIS A 714 -44.68 24.10 6.58
C HIS A 714 -45.67 23.32 5.69
N LEU A 715 -46.03 22.09 6.08
CA LEU A 715 -47.09 21.34 5.41
C LEU A 715 -48.48 21.87 5.75
N VAL A 716 -48.67 22.41 6.95
CA VAL A 716 -49.92 23.07 7.34
C VAL A 716 -50.12 24.35 6.54
N GLU A 717 -49.07 25.17 6.37
CA GLU A 717 -49.06 26.34 5.47
C GLU A 717 -49.45 25.94 4.04
N LEU A 718 -48.69 25.01 3.43
CA LEU A 718 -48.91 24.54 2.06
C LEU A 718 -50.34 24.00 1.83
N LEU A 719 -50.90 23.28 2.80
CA LEU A 719 -52.27 22.75 2.72
C LEU A 719 -53.32 23.88 2.83
N LEU A 720 -53.09 24.88 3.68
CA LEU A 720 -53.99 26.04 3.81
C LEU A 720 -53.98 26.89 2.52
N GLU A 721 -52.81 27.13 1.93
CA GLU A 721 -52.65 27.78 0.62
C GLU A 721 -53.44 27.06 -0.49
N HIS A 722 -53.49 25.72 -0.45
CA HIS A 722 -54.25 24.89 -1.38
C HIS A 722 -55.71 24.63 -0.94
N GLY A 723 -56.25 25.46 -0.04
CA GLY A 723 -57.68 25.47 0.30
C GLY A 723 -58.14 24.42 1.33
N ALA A 724 -57.24 23.94 2.20
CA ALA A 724 -57.65 23.10 3.33
C ALA A 724 -58.44 23.92 4.36
N PRO A 725 -59.68 23.54 4.73
CA PRO A 725 -60.48 24.25 5.72
C PRO A 725 -59.94 24.02 7.14
N PRO A 726 -59.45 25.05 7.87
CA PRO A 726 -58.88 24.90 9.22
C PRO A 726 -59.91 24.43 10.25
N ASN A 727 -61.19 24.72 10.00
CA ASN A 727 -62.33 24.38 10.87
C ASN A 727 -62.98 23.03 10.55
N ALA A 728 -62.44 22.23 9.61
CA ALA A 728 -62.96 20.88 9.40
C ALA A 728 -62.77 20.02 10.65
N ALA A 729 -63.78 19.23 10.99
CA ALA A 729 -63.74 18.30 12.11
C ALA A 729 -63.61 16.83 11.65
N THR A 730 -62.89 16.05 12.44
CA THR A 730 -62.90 14.57 12.43
C THR A 730 -64.24 14.02 12.91
N GLN A 731 -64.47 12.70 12.78
CA GLN A 731 -65.67 12.02 13.30
C GLN A 731 -65.86 12.23 14.82
N ASN A 732 -64.78 12.50 15.56
CA ASN A 732 -64.79 12.72 17.00
C ASN A 732 -64.81 14.22 17.37
N GLY A 733 -65.18 15.10 16.44
CA GLY A 733 -65.30 16.56 16.68
C GLY A 733 -63.98 17.35 16.75
N ASN A 734 -62.82 16.68 16.73
CA ASN A 734 -61.52 17.36 16.78
C ASN A 734 -61.23 18.07 15.45
N THR A 735 -60.87 19.35 15.49
CA THR A 735 -60.28 20.14 14.40
C THR A 735 -58.74 20.05 14.40
N ALA A 736 -58.09 20.45 13.31
CA ALA A 736 -56.62 20.48 13.22
C ALA A 736 -55.98 21.31 14.36
N LEU A 737 -56.57 22.47 14.69
CA LEU A 737 -56.11 23.33 15.80
C LEU A 737 -56.23 22.64 17.16
N SER A 738 -57.33 21.89 17.40
CA SER A 738 -57.50 21.14 18.66
C SER A 738 -56.48 20.02 18.82
N VAL A 739 -56.10 19.36 17.72
CA VAL A 739 -55.07 18.31 17.71
C VAL A 739 -53.69 18.91 17.96
N ALA A 740 -53.34 20.02 17.30
CA ALA A 740 -52.07 20.71 17.49
C ALA A 740 -51.90 21.25 18.92
N ARG A 741 -52.95 21.85 19.50
CA ARG A 741 -52.97 22.30 20.91
C ARG A 741 -52.76 21.15 21.89
N ARG A 742 -53.47 20.02 21.72
CA ARG A 742 -53.36 18.85 22.60
C ARG A 742 -51.96 18.23 22.60
N LEU A 743 -51.23 18.35 21.50
CA LEU A 743 -49.88 17.78 21.33
C LEU A 743 -48.75 18.81 21.55
N GLY A 744 -49.07 20.08 21.80
CA GLY A 744 -48.09 21.11 22.15
C GLY A 744 -47.30 21.72 20.98
N TYR A 745 -47.78 21.62 19.75
CA TYR A 745 -47.08 22.16 18.57
C TYR A 745 -47.31 23.67 18.40
N ILE A 746 -46.53 24.48 19.13
CA ILE A 746 -46.67 25.95 19.20
C ILE A 746 -46.74 26.60 17.80
N SER A 747 -45.76 26.35 16.93
CA SER A 747 -45.73 26.94 15.58
C SER A 747 -46.97 26.58 14.75
N VAL A 748 -47.40 25.31 14.77
CA VAL A 748 -48.62 24.87 14.08
C VAL A 748 -49.88 25.53 14.65
N VAL A 749 -49.94 25.70 15.98
CA VAL A 749 -51.03 26.40 16.65
C VAL A 749 -51.08 27.87 16.22
N ASP A 750 -49.93 28.52 16.08
CA ASP A 750 -49.88 29.93 15.71
C ASP A 750 -50.22 30.13 14.21
N THR A 751 -49.70 29.30 13.30
CA THR A 751 -50.14 29.29 11.88
C THR A 751 -51.65 29.09 11.75
N LEU A 752 -52.23 28.13 12.48
CA LEU A 752 -53.67 27.87 12.42
C LEU A 752 -54.51 28.96 13.09
N LYS A 753 -54.00 29.64 14.12
CA LYS A 753 -54.69 30.78 14.75
C LYS A 753 -54.83 31.95 13.80
N VAL A 754 -53.74 32.39 13.17
CA VAL A 754 -53.73 33.57 12.27
C VAL A 754 -54.81 33.43 11.20
N VAL A 755 -54.88 32.27 10.54
CA VAL A 755 -55.89 31.99 9.50
C VAL A 755 -57.31 31.86 10.07
N THR A 756 -57.49 31.47 11.34
CA THR A 756 -58.83 31.50 11.98
C THR A 756 -59.24 32.89 12.50
N GLU A 757 -58.30 33.76 12.83
CA GLU A 757 -58.57 35.11 13.39
C GLU A 757 -58.80 36.14 12.26
N GLU A 758 -58.07 36.06 11.15
CA GLU A 758 -58.31 36.91 9.96
C GLU A 758 -59.71 36.69 9.35
N VAL A 759 -60.24 35.45 9.40
CA VAL A 759 -61.59 35.12 8.92
C VAL A 759 -62.69 35.68 9.85
N VAL A 760 -62.38 36.02 11.10
CA VAL A 760 -63.32 36.64 12.05
C VAL A 760 -63.26 38.17 11.99
N ALA A 761 -62.08 38.75 11.72
CA ALA A 761 -61.86 40.20 11.71
C ALA A 761 -62.56 40.98 10.58
N MET A 762 -63.13 40.30 9.57
CA MET A 762 -63.89 40.96 8.50
C MET A 762 -65.35 41.29 8.89
N ALA A 763 -65.76 40.94 10.12
CA ALA A 763 -67.00 41.41 10.75
C ALA A 763 -66.69 42.35 11.94
N THR A 764 -67.50 43.40 12.12
CA THR A 764 -67.46 44.39 13.24
C THR A 764 -66.37 45.48 13.23
N ASN A 765 -66.38 46.26 12.15
CA ASN A 765 -66.39 47.73 12.15
C ASN A 765 -66.16 48.55 13.46
N LEU A 766 -65.25 49.52 13.34
CA LEU A 766 -65.39 50.96 13.67
C LEU A 766 -65.29 51.53 15.11
N LEU A 767 -64.53 52.64 15.16
CA LEU A 767 -64.70 53.91 15.92
C LEU A 767 -63.83 54.24 17.17
N SER A 768 -62.96 55.22 16.90
CA SER A 768 -62.68 56.48 17.63
C SER A 768 -61.77 56.54 18.87
N TRP A 769 -60.68 57.32 18.69
CA TRP A 769 -60.10 58.37 19.56
C TRP A 769 -59.82 58.09 21.05
N GLY A 770 -58.70 58.51 21.65
CA GLY A 770 -57.51 59.25 21.17
C GLY A 770 -56.91 60.14 22.27
N ALA A 771 -55.59 60.45 22.21
CA ALA A 771 -54.82 61.40 23.06
C ALA A 771 -54.71 61.05 24.58
N GLU A 772 -53.67 61.37 25.36
CA GLU A 772 -52.27 61.87 25.24
C GLU A 772 -51.64 61.79 26.69
N PRO A 773 -50.45 62.33 27.05
CA PRO A 773 -49.08 62.06 26.58
C PRO A 773 -48.08 61.87 27.79
N LEU A 774 -46.80 62.27 27.61
CA LEU A 774 -45.69 62.43 28.58
C LEU A 774 -44.80 61.19 28.91
N ASP A 775 -43.46 61.27 28.88
CA ASP A 775 -42.59 62.24 28.17
C ASP A 775 -41.11 61.75 28.06
N ASN A 776 -40.30 62.53 27.32
CA ASN A 776 -38.83 62.58 27.25
C ASN A 776 -38.07 61.61 26.32
N ALA A 777 -37.90 62.08 25.07
CA ALA A 777 -36.61 62.55 24.50
C ALA A 777 -35.41 61.58 24.39
N LEU A 778 -34.61 61.57 23.30
CA LEU A 778 -34.46 62.54 22.20
C LEU A 778 -33.94 61.88 20.92
N THR A 779 -34.03 62.60 19.80
CA THR A 779 -33.67 62.18 18.43
C THR A 779 -32.20 62.44 18.07
N SER A 780 -31.65 61.64 17.15
CA SER A 780 -31.10 62.10 15.83
C SER A 780 -29.91 61.28 15.29
N SER A 781 -29.95 61.03 13.97
CA SER A 781 -28.83 60.90 12.99
C SER A 781 -27.55 60.09 13.28
N GLY A 782 -27.11 59.29 12.30
CA GLY A 782 -25.68 59.22 11.95
C GLY A 782 -25.00 57.84 11.88
N LEU A 783 -25.13 57.18 10.73
CA LEU A 783 -24.30 56.12 10.14
C LEU A 783 -22.97 55.66 10.81
N LEU A 784 -22.78 54.34 10.80
CA LEU A 784 -21.51 53.55 10.81
C LEU A 784 -20.78 53.34 12.15
N HIS A 785 -20.95 52.14 12.74
CA HIS A 785 -20.00 51.03 12.48
C HIS A 785 -20.60 49.66 12.81
N SER A 786 -20.07 48.61 12.16
CA SER A 786 -20.56 47.23 12.21
C SER A 786 -19.99 46.41 13.38
N GLY A 787 -20.86 45.66 14.06
CA GLY A 787 -20.52 44.66 15.08
C GLY A 787 -21.23 43.34 14.76
N PHE A 788 -20.56 42.20 14.93
CA PHE A 788 -20.85 41.03 14.11
C PHE A 788 -21.70 39.91 14.74
N LEU A 789 -22.68 39.41 13.98
CA LEU A 789 -23.44 38.21 14.30
C LEU A 789 -22.83 36.96 13.60
N VAL A 790 -22.10 36.13 14.35
CA VAL A 790 -21.68 34.81 13.86
C VAL A 790 -22.87 33.85 13.98
N SER A 791 -23.55 33.57 12.86
CA SER A 791 -24.60 32.53 12.83
C SER A 791 -23.98 31.14 12.70
N PHE A 792 -24.17 30.30 13.71
CA PHE A 792 -23.81 28.88 13.68
C PHE A 792 -25.06 28.02 13.43
N MET A 793 -24.99 27.12 12.45
CA MET A 793 -25.98 26.06 12.28
C MET A 793 -25.24 24.71 12.29
N VAL A 794 -25.27 24.03 13.44
CA VAL A 794 -24.58 22.75 13.67
C VAL A 794 -25.61 21.67 13.96
N ASP A 795 -26.17 21.07 12.90
CA ASP A 795 -27.06 19.90 13.03
C ASP A 795 -26.23 18.63 13.28
N ALA A 796 -25.97 18.35 14.56
CA ALA A 796 -25.24 17.17 15.00
C ALA A 796 -26.12 15.91 15.05
N ARG A 797 -26.82 15.58 13.95
CA ARG A 797 -27.61 14.33 13.85
C ARG A 797 -26.72 13.10 13.68
N GLY A 798 -26.97 12.08 14.50
CA GLY A 798 -26.51 10.71 14.29
C GLY A 798 -25.91 10.04 15.54
N GLY A 799 -26.57 8.98 16.03
CA GLY A 799 -26.08 8.08 17.07
C GLY A 799 -27.11 7.78 18.16
N ALA A 800 -27.57 6.53 18.26
CA ALA A 800 -28.69 6.16 19.12
C ALA A 800 -28.39 6.29 20.63
N MET A 801 -29.12 7.16 21.32
CA MET A 801 -29.32 7.14 22.77
C MET A 801 -30.81 7.31 23.06
N ARG A 802 -31.38 6.45 23.91
CA ARG A 802 -32.74 6.63 24.44
C ARG A 802 -32.73 7.81 25.41
N GLY A 803 -33.43 8.89 25.07
CA GLY A 803 -34.08 9.77 26.08
C GLY A 803 -33.56 11.19 26.28
N CYS A 804 -32.37 11.58 25.82
CA CYS A 804 -31.83 12.92 26.10
C CYS A 804 -31.36 13.65 24.82
N ARG A 805 -32.00 14.79 24.49
CA ARG A 805 -31.51 15.76 23.50
C ARG A 805 -30.63 16.76 24.23
N HIS A 806 -29.35 16.88 23.85
CA HIS A 806 -28.46 17.94 24.32
C HIS A 806 -28.06 18.85 23.14
N HIS A 807 -27.86 20.13 23.42
CA HIS A 807 -27.54 21.14 22.42
C HIS A 807 -26.13 20.94 21.85
N GLY A 808 -25.94 21.32 20.58
CA GLY A 808 -24.69 21.14 19.86
C GLY A 808 -23.56 22.07 20.32
N LEU A 809 -22.38 21.82 19.73
CA LEU A 809 -21.14 22.61 19.85
C LEU A 809 -21.37 24.13 20.11
N ARG A 810 -20.89 24.65 21.24
CA ARG A 810 -20.94 26.08 21.59
C ARG A 810 -19.58 26.73 21.29
N VAL A 811 -19.60 27.91 20.68
CA VAL A 811 -18.40 28.70 20.35
C VAL A 811 -18.63 30.14 20.78
N LEU A 812 -17.72 30.66 21.60
CA LEU A 812 -17.79 31.99 22.21
C LEU A 812 -16.63 32.84 21.72
N VAL A 813 -16.95 33.94 21.03
CA VAL A 813 -15.97 34.92 20.53
C VAL A 813 -16.10 36.18 21.39
N PRO A 814 -15.12 36.52 22.25
CA PRO A 814 -15.20 37.72 23.08
C PRO A 814 -15.26 39.01 22.25
N PRO A 815 -16.05 40.02 22.69
CA PRO A 815 -16.21 41.28 21.97
C PRO A 815 -14.89 42.05 21.84
N ARG A 816 -14.82 42.92 20.80
CA ARG A 816 -13.65 43.76 20.45
C ARG A 816 -12.37 43.02 20.02
N ARG A 817 -12.40 41.68 19.87
CA ARG A 817 -11.26 40.86 19.40
C ARG A 817 -11.38 40.40 17.92
N CYS A 818 -12.20 41.07 17.11
CA CYS A 818 -12.39 40.74 15.69
C CYS A 818 -12.39 42.03 14.85
N SER A 819 -11.52 42.15 13.86
CA SER A 819 -11.36 43.38 13.04
C SER A 819 -12.46 43.60 12.01
N ALA A 820 -13.22 42.57 11.67
CA ALA A 820 -14.23 42.61 10.62
C ALA A 820 -15.37 41.59 10.87
N PRO A 821 -16.56 41.81 10.28
CA PRO A 821 -17.64 40.84 10.29
C PRO A 821 -17.29 39.52 9.58
N THR A 822 -16.89 38.49 10.34
CA THR A 822 -16.28 37.25 9.80
C THR A 822 -17.24 36.06 9.81
N ARG A 823 -18.01 35.85 8.72
CA ARG A 823 -18.96 34.73 8.60
C ARG A 823 -18.25 33.37 8.50
N VAL A 824 -18.06 32.71 9.63
CA VAL A 824 -17.53 31.34 9.72
C VAL A 824 -18.61 30.34 9.31
N THR A 825 -18.49 29.77 8.10
CA THR A 825 -19.46 28.79 7.59
C THR A 825 -18.96 27.37 7.84
N CYS A 826 -19.49 26.70 8.87
CA CYS A 826 -19.12 25.32 9.20
C CYS A 826 -19.82 24.31 8.29
N ARG A 827 -19.05 23.49 7.55
CA ARG A 827 -19.57 22.30 6.83
C ARG A 827 -19.12 21.03 7.54
N LEU A 828 -20.06 20.11 7.74
CA LEU A 828 -19.87 18.79 8.35
C LEU A 828 -19.87 17.71 7.26
N GLY A 829 -18.78 16.94 7.18
CA GLY A 829 -18.69 15.75 6.33
C GLY A 829 -19.12 14.48 7.07
N GLU A 830 -19.82 13.56 6.39
CA GLU A 830 -20.21 12.27 6.97
C GLU A 830 -19.07 11.25 6.93
N SER A 831 -18.54 10.92 8.12
CA SER A 831 -17.64 9.78 8.34
C SER A 831 -17.80 9.29 9.78
N LEU A 832 -17.82 7.97 9.98
CA LEU A 832 -18.34 7.30 11.17
C LEU A 832 -17.52 7.45 12.48
N VAL A 833 -16.45 8.25 12.51
CA VAL A 833 -15.59 8.40 13.71
C VAL A 833 -15.18 9.85 14.01
N THR A 834 -15.24 10.79 13.06
CA THR A 834 -14.68 12.14 13.24
C THR A 834 -15.54 13.22 12.59
N ARG A 835 -16.05 14.17 13.40
CA ARG A 835 -16.77 15.34 12.88
C ARG A 835 -15.73 16.39 12.47
N ILE A 836 -15.60 16.60 11.16
CA ILE A 836 -14.73 17.64 10.58
C ILE A 836 -15.54 18.93 10.44
N LEU A 837 -15.01 20.01 11.02
CA LEU A 837 -15.44 21.39 10.86
C LEU A 837 -14.53 22.05 9.82
N GLN A 838 -15.00 22.19 8.59
CA GLN A 838 -14.37 23.08 7.62
C GLN A 838 -14.71 24.53 7.98
N LEU A 839 -13.69 25.39 8.02
CA LEU A 839 -13.83 26.81 8.30
C LEU A 839 -13.42 27.62 7.06
N GLY A 840 -14.11 28.74 6.83
CA GLY A 840 -13.82 29.64 5.72
C GLY A 840 -14.01 31.11 6.11
N PRO A 841 -13.26 32.03 5.49
CA PRO A 841 -12.17 31.78 4.52
C PRO A 841 -10.86 31.28 5.19
N PRO A 842 -9.94 30.64 4.44
CA PRO A 842 -8.67 30.13 4.96
C PRO A 842 -7.77 31.25 5.50
N GLY A 843 -7.05 31.00 6.59
CA GLY A 843 -6.15 31.98 7.21
C GLY A 843 -6.86 33.09 8.01
N THR A 844 -8.12 32.89 8.39
CA THR A 844 -8.86 33.80 9.29
C THR A 844 -8.21 33.84 10.67
N LYS A 845 -7.75 35.03 11.09
CA LYS A 845 -7.14 35.26 12.41
C LYS A 845 -8.04 36.12 13.27
N PHE A 846 -8.43 35.60 14.43
CA PHE A 846 -9.04 36.41 15.49
C PHE A 846 -7.93 37.22 16.19
N LEU A 847 -8.25 38.44 16.64
CA LEU A 847 -7.33 39.30 17.42
C LEU A 847 -7.24 38.86 18.89
N GLY A 848 -7.90 37.76 19.26
CA GLY A 848 -7.96 37.26 20.62
C GLY A 848 -8.34 35.77 20.69
N PRO A 849 -8.23 35.18 21.88
CA PRO A 849 -8.66 33.80 22.11
C PRO A 849 -10.18 33.66 22.02
N VAL A 850 -10.61 32.56 21.42
CA VAL A 850 -11.98 32.07 21.27
C VAL A 850 -12.12 30.83 22.14
N ILE A 851 -13.29 30.65 22.75
CA ILE A 851 -13.60 29.49 23.59
C ILE A 851 -14.53 28.56 22.82
N VAL A 852 -14.21 27.27 22.77
CA VAL A 852 -14.99 26.24 22.06
C VAL A 852 -15.36 25.15 23.06
N GLU A 853 -16.66 24.89 23.24
CA GLU A 853 -17.18 23.86 24.15
C GLU A 853 -17.82 22.73 23.34
N VAL A 854 -17.20 21.54 23.43
CA VAL A 854 -17.53 20.37 22.61
C VAL A 854 -18.21 19.31 23.48
N PRO A 855 -19.43 18.85 23.14
CA PRO A 855 -20.05 17.74 23.87
C PRO A 855 -19.31 16.41 23.65
N HIS A 856 -19.11 15.66 24.73
CA HIS A 856 -18.31 14.44 24.77
C HIS A 856 -19.15 13.20 24.40
N TYR A 857 -19.65 13.18 23.16
CA TYR A 857 -20.51 12.13 22.61
C TYR A 857 -19.95 10.69 22.75
N ALA A 858 -18.64 10.53 22.87
CA ALA A 858 -17.97 9.23 22.97
C ALA A 858 -17.94 8.61 24.38
N ALA A 859 -18.41 9.31 25.44
CA ALA A 859 -18.34 8.84 26.83
C ALA A 859 -19.38 7.76 27.21
N LEU A 860 -19.73 6.87 26.28
CA LEU A 860 -20.54 5.67 26.59
C LEU A 860 -19.73 4.58 27.31
N ARG A 861 -18.41 4.75 27.46
CA ARG A 861 -17.49 3.84 28.18
C ARG A 861 -16.45 4.60 28.99
N GLY A 862 -16.80 4.97 30.23
CA GLY A 862 -15.88 5.34 31.32
C GLY A 862 -14.81 6.41 31.00
N SER A 863 -13.69 6.33 31.72
CA SER A 863 -12.50 7.17 31.60
C SER A 863 -11.51 6.68 30.53
N GLU A 864 -11.96 5.81 29.61
CA GLU A 864 -11.12 5.05 28.68
C GLU A 864 -10.65 5.84 27.46
N ARG A 865 -11.39 6.88 27.09
CA ARG A 865 -11.20 7.66 25.86
C ARG A 865 -11.17 9.15 26.15
N GLU A 866 -10.28 9.84 25.45
CA GLU A 866 -10.19 11.30 25.45
C GLU A 866 -10.70 11.87 24.12
N LEU A 867 -11.12 13.13 24.15
CA LEU A 867 -11.29 13.92 22.94
C LEU A 867 -10.00 14.67 22.65
N VAL A 868 -9.56 14.59 21.39
CA VAL A 868 -8.54 15.50 20.85
C VAL A 868 -9.08 16.24 19.65
N VAL A 869 -8.60 17.48 19.50
CA VAL A 869 -8.85 18.28 18.31
C VAL A 869 -7.63 18.20 17.41
N LEU A 870 -7.86 17.79 16.16
CA LEU A 870 -6.87 17.83 15.11
C LEU A 870 -7.09 19.06 14.23
N ARG A 871 -6.01 19.74 13.87
CA ARG A 871 -5.98 20.85 12.91
C ARG A 871 -5.34 20.42 11.59
N SER A 872 -5.77 21.02 10.49
CA SER A 872 -5.22 20.82 9.16
C SER A 872 -5.45 22.05 8.28
N GLU A 873 -4.40 22.53 7.61
CA GLU A 873 -4.48 23.70 6.72
C GLU A 873 -4.87 23.37 5.27
N THR A 874 -4.83 22.10 4.86
CA THR A 874 -5.10 21.67 3.47
C THR A 874 -6.18 20.59 3.35
N GLY A 875 -6.52 19.93 4.45
CA GLY A 875 -7.36 18.72 4.49
C GLY A 875 -6.55 17.42 4.42
N GLU A 876 -5.32 17.47 3.92
CA GLU A 876 -4.47 16.30 3.65
C GLU A 876 -3.58 15.91 4.85
N SER A 877 -3.13 16.88 5.64
CA SER A 877 -2.18 16.64 6.74
C SER A 877 -2.70 17.19 8.07
N TRP A 878 -2.86 16.30 9.05
CA TRP A 878 -3.49 16.59 10.33
C TRP A 878 -2.48 16.56 11.48
N ARG A 879 -2.61 17.49 12.42
CA ARG A 879 -1.78 17.58 13.63
C ARG A 879 -2.65 17.87 14.85
N GLU A 880 -2.25 17.41 16.02
CA GLU A 880 -2.96 17.70 17.27
C GLU A 880 -2.86 19.20 17.61
N HIS A 881 -4.02 19.82 17.85
CA HIS A 881 -4.13 21.23 18.20
C HIS A 881 -3.80 21.43 19.68
N ARG A 882 -2.92 22.40 19.98
CA ARG A 882 -2.48 22.68 21.34
C ARG A 882 -3.13 23.95 21.84
N SER A 883 -3.72 23.91 23.03
CA SER A 883 -4.02 25.11 23.81
C SER A 883 -2.78 25.51 24.63
N GLU A 884 -2.54 26.82 24.78
CA GLU A 884 -1.32 27.36 25.41
C GLU A 884 -1.63 28.14 26.71
N THR A 885 -2.74 27.85 27.38
CA THR A 885 -3.19 28.57 28.58
C THR A 885 -3.61 27.63 29.70
N THR A 886 -3.13 27.89 30.90
CA THR A 886 -3.67 27.35 32.17
C THR A 886 -5.11 27.81 32.33
N GLU A 887 -6.02 26.89 32.63
CA GLU A 887 -7.44 27.06 32.26
C GLU A 887 -8.21 28.08 33.11
N GLU A 888 -7.90 28.26 34.40
CA GLU A 888 -8.75 29.08 35.29
C GLU A 888 -8.41 30.58 35.27
N GLU A 889 -7.15 30.98 35.45
CA GLU A 889 -6.76 32.40 35.55
C GLU A 889 -6.95 33.18 34.24
N ALA A 890 -6.89 32.51 33.10
CA ALA A 890 -7.02 33.13 31.79
C ALA A 890 -8.48 33.43 31.40
N LEU A 891 -9.46 32.60 31.78
CA LEU A 891 -10.84 32.71 31.30
C LEU A 891 -11.50 34.03 31.68
N ASN A 892 -11.35 34.47 32.94
CA ASN A 892 -11.95 35.72 33.43
C ASN A 892 -11.38 36.96 32.70
N GLN A 893 -10.08 36.95 32.34
CA GLN A 893 -9.46 38.00 31.53
C GLN A 893 -9.86 37.95 30.04
N ILE A 894 -10.34 36.79 29.56
CA ILE A 894 -10.78 36.59 28.17
C ILE A 894 -12.21 37.11 27.98
N LEU A 895 -13.10 36.90 28.95
CA LEU A 895 -14.51 37.34 28.90
C LEU A 895 -14.65 38.86 28.98
N ASN A 896 -13.76 39.53 29.72
CA ASN A 896 -13.53 40.99 29.66
C ASN A 896 -14.81 41.86 29.76
N GLY A 897 -15.68 41.54 30.73
CA GLY A 897 -16.90 42.29 31.04
C GLY A 897 -18.20 41.77 30.42
N MET A 898 -18.29 40.47 30.10
CA MET A 898 -19.56 39.81 29.81
C MET A 898 -20.17 39.20 31.07
N ASP A 899 -21.47 39.42 31.31
CA ASP A 899 -22.27 38.78 32.37
C ASP A 899 -22.62 37.30 32.04
N GLU A 900 -21.69 36.54 31.48
CA GLU A 900 -21.80 35.08 31.34
C GLU A 900 -20.83 34.40 32.33
N GLU A 901 -21.38 33.78 33.37
CA GLU A 901 -20.65 32.81 34.18
C GLU A 901 -20.41 31.53 33.37
N LEU A 902 -19.15 31.12 33.24
CA LEU A 902 -18.77 29.88 32.57
C LEU A 902 -18.68 28.73 33.58
N ASP A 903 -19.28 27.59 33.23
CA ASP A 903 -19.24 26.35 34.03
C ASP A 903 -17.82 26.01 34.52
N SER A 904 -17.71 25.59 35.78
CA SER A 904 -16.47 25.10 36.38
C SER A 904 -15.97 23.81 35.70
N ALA A 905 -14.69 23.47 35.86
CA ALA A 905 -14.12 22.25 35.28
C ALA A 905 -14.85 20.97 35.74
N GLU A 906 -15.30 20.93 37.00
CA GLU A 906 -16.08 19.83 37.56
C GLU A 906 -17.49 19.73 36.96
N GLU A 907 -18.13 20.88 36.69
CA GLU A 907 -19.45 20.92 36.06
C GLU A 907 -19.40 20.63 34.57
N LEU A 908 -18.36 21.08 33.86
CA LEU A 908 -18.08 20.65 32.50
C LEU A 908 -17.90 19.12 32.43
N ALA A 909 -17.13 18.53 33.35
CA ALA A 909 -16.99 17.08 33.44
C ALA A 909 -18.35 16.38 33.70
N ARG A 910 -19.18 16.93 34.60
CA ARG A 910 -20.54 16.43 34.91
C ARG A 910 -21.49 16.54 33.70
N LYS A 911 -21.46 17.67 32.99
CA LYS A 911 -22.21 17.95 31.75
C LYS A 911 -21.61 17.26 30.51
N ARG A 912 -20.46 16.59 30.66
CA ARG A 912 -19.70 15.91 29.60
C ARG A 912 -19.34 16.87 28.46
N LEU A 913 -18.80 18.03 28.80
CA LEU A 913 -18.32 19.05 27.87
C LEU A 913 -16.79 19.17 27.98
N CYS A 914 -16.11 19.34 26.84
CA CYS A 914 -14.69 19.66 26.78
C CYS A 914 -14.53 21.11 26.30
N ARG A 915 -13.92 21.97 27.11
CA ARG A 915 -13.65 23.38 26.78
C ARG A 915 -12.26 23.50 26.17
N ILE A 916 -12.12 24.28 25.11
CA ILE A 916 -10.87 24.50 24.37
C ILE A 916 -10.73 25.99 24.11
N VAL A 917 -9.67 26.59 24.66
CA VAL A 917 -9.32 27.99 24.39
C VAL A 917 -8.27 28.02 23.28
N THR A 918 -8.52 28.74 22.19
CA THR A 918 -7.58 28.85 21.06
C THR A 918 -7.57 30.25 20.44
N ARG A 919 -6.40 30.70 19.99
CA ARG A 919 -6.21 31.94 19.20
C ARG A 919 -6.07 31.66 17.69
N ASP A 920 -5.97 30.39 17.32
CA ASP A 920 -5.53 29.94 16.00
C ASP A 920 -6.54 28.93 15.46
N PHE A 921 -7.11 29.24 14.28
CA PHE A 921 -8.11 28.44 13.59
C PHE A 921 -7.55 28.04 12.20
N PRO A 922 -7.35 26.74 11.95
CA PRO A 922 -6.92 26.22 10.65
C PRO A 922 -8.07 26.26 9.64
N GLN A 923 -7.79 25.95 8.36
CA GLN A 923 -8.87 25.70 7.39
C GLN A 923 -9.80 24.53 7.81
N PHE A 924 -9.27 23.52 8.50
CA PHE A 924 -10.04 22.37 8.97
C PHE A 924 -9.71 22.01 10.42
N PHE A 925 -10.74 21.95 11.27
CA PHE A 925 -10.69 21.30 12.57
C PHE A 925 -11.41 19.96 12.54
N ALA A 926 -10.95 18.97 13.30
CA ALA A 926 -11.65 17.71 13.50
C ALA A 926 -11.66 17.33 14.97
N VAL A 927 -12.84 17.04 15.52
CA VAL A 927 -12.95 16.46 16.85
C VAL A 927 -12.89 14.94 16.70
N VAL A 928 -11.93 14.32 17.39
CA VAL A 928 -11.64 12.89 17.32
C VAL A 928 -11.65 12.30 18.73
N SER A 929 -12.37 11.20 18.93
CA SER A 929 -12.22 10.39 20.14
C SER A 929 -11.12 9.35 19.93
N ARG A 930 -10.07 9.39 20.75
CA ARG A 930 -9.03 8.35 20.81
C ARG A 930 -9.01 7.67 22.18
N VAL A 931 -8.34 6.53 22.28
CA VAL A 931 -8.00 5.93 23.59
C VAL A 931 -7.08 6.91 24.31
N ARG A 932 -7.29 7.10 25.62
CA ARG A 932 -6.53 8.05 26.43
C ARG A 932 -5.01 7.83 26.27
N GLN A 933 -4.25 8.92 26.08
CA GLN A 933 -2.82 8.86 25.77
C GLN A 933 -1.99 9.70 26.74
N ASP A 934 -1.31 9.04 27.67
CA ASP A 934 -0.39 9.67 28.60
C ASP A 934 0.90 10.06 27.86
N SER A 935 1.18 11.35 27.73
CA SER A 935 2.37 11.82 27.00
C SER A 935 3.31 12.71 27.81
N ARG A 936 4.62 12.44 27.70
CA ARG A 936 5.69 13.15 28.42
C ARG A 936 6.90 13.36 27.51
N ALA A 937 7.64 14.45 27.72
CA ALA A 937 8.93 14.65 27.05
C ALA A 937 10.04 13.84 27.77
N VAL A 938 10.59 12.83 27.08
CA VAL A 938 11.67 11.96 27.58
C VAL A 938 12.92 12.22 26.75
N GLY A 939 14.07 12.41 27.40
CA GLY A 939 15.34 12.70 26.74
C GLY A 939 16.44 11.68 27.05
N PRO A 940 17.72 12.02 26.77
CA PRO A 940 18.86 11.18 27.09
C PRO A 940 18.95 10.78 28.56
N GLU A 941 18.42 11.62 29.46
CA GLU A 941 18.30 11.37 30.90
C GLU A 941 17.39 10.18 31.27
N GLY A 942 16.64 9.63 30.31
CA GLY A 942 15.66 8.57 30.55
C GLY A 942 14.36 9.07 31.20
N GLY A 943 13.57 8.15 31.76
CA GLY A 943 12.34 8.49 32.47
C GLY A 943 11.29 7.38 32.51
N VAL A 944 10.21 7.61 33.25
CA VAL A 944 9.08 6.69 33.40
C VAL A 944 7.80 7.34 32.90
N LEU A 945 6.99 6.55 32.18
CA LEU A 945 5.68 6.89 31.66
C LEU A 945 4.70 5.78 32.08
N GLY A 946 3.71 6.11 32.92
CA GLY A 946 2.64 5.19 33.34
C GLY A 946 1.31 5.61 32.71
N SER A 947 0.36 4.68 32.62
CA SER A 947 -0.98 5.03 32.16
C SER A 947 -1.85 5.62 33.29
N SER A 948 -2.55 6.73 33.01
CA SER A 948 -3.62 7.28 33.86
C SER A 948 -5.03 6.86 33.40
N GLY A 949 -5.09 5.92 32.44
CA GLY A 949 -6.31 5.35 31.89
C GLY A 949 -6.89 4.20 32.72
N PRO A 950 -7.73 3.34 32.10
CA PRO A 950 -8.49 2.30 32.80
C PRO A 950 -7.66 1.15 33.36
N ASP A 951 -6.38 1.03 32.99
CA ASP A 951 -5.46 0.08 33.62
C ASP A 951 -4.12 0.75 34.03
N PRO A 952 -4.03 1.24 35.28
CA PRO A 952 -2.86 1.99 35.76
C PRO A 952 -1.62 1.11 36.00
N ARG A 953 -1.72 -0.21 35.81
CA ARG A 953 -0.57 -1.13 35.93
C ARG A 953 0.38 -1.02 34.74
N VAL A 954 -0.11 -0.54 33.60
CA VAL A 954 0.68 -0.37 32.37
C VAL A 954 1.69 0.76 32.53
N ARG A 955 2.98 0.45 32.31
CA ARG A 955 4.09 1.43 32.39
C ARG A 955 5.20 1.11 31.39
N ALA A 956 5.93 2.15 31.01
CA ALA A 956 7.15 2.09 30.19
C ALA A 956 8.28 2.87 30.87
N VAL A 957 9.45 2.24 30.97
CA VAL A 957 10.67 2.77 31.60
C VAL A 957 11.77 2.89 30.55
N PHE A 958 12.29 4.09 30.38
CA PHE A 958 13.35 4.46 29.47
C PHE A 958 14.65 4.63 30.26
N PRO A 959 15.65 3.72 30.12
CA PRO A 959 16.94 3.91 30.78
C PRO A 959 17.73 5.04 30.12
N GLU A 960 18.70 5.59 30.86
CA GLU A 960 19.59 6.64 30.38
C GLU A 960 20.29 6.25 29.06
N GLY A 961 20.24 7.11 28.06
CA GLY A 961 20.78 6.88 26.72
C GLY A 961 19.90 6.03 25.79
N ALA A 962 18.69 5.61 26.18
CA ALA A 962 17.74 4.96 25.25
C ALA A 962 17.33 5.90 24.09
N LEU A 963 17.29 7.21 24.37
CA LEU A 963 17.00 8.29 23.43
C LEU A 963 18.21 9.21 23.31
N THR A 964 18.49 9.71 22.11
CA THR A 964 19.62 10.64 21.84
C THR A 964 19.19 12.11 21.78
N LYS A 965 17.88 12.38 21.80
CA LYS A 965 17.27 13.71 21.82
C LYS A 965 15.99 13.66 22.64
N LYS A 966 15.62 14.79 23.26
CA LYS A 966 14.36 14.93 24.00
C LYS A 966 13.19 14.92 23.03
N ILE A 967 12.37 13.87 23.10
CA ILE A 967 11.18 13.68 22.27
C ILE A 967 9.95 13.49 23.16
N ARG A 968 8.78 13.93 22.68
CA ARG A 968 7.52 13.58 23.32
C ARG A 968 7.25 12.10 23.05
N VAL A 969 7.02 11.33 24.10
CA VAL A 969 6.62 9.92 24.05
C VAL A 969 5.22 9.80 24.64
N GLY A 970 4.33 9.04 24.02
CA GLY A 970 2.97 8.78 24.46
C GLY A 970 2.72 7.28 24.68
N LEU A 971 1.99 6.94 25.74
CA LEU A 971 1.59 5.59 26.11
C LEU A 971 0.05 5.49 26.09
N GLN A 972 -0.49 4.52 25.37
CA GLN A 972 -1.92 4.20 25.34
C GLN A 972 -2.13 2.77 25.85
N ALA A 973 -3.12 2.58 26.72
CA ALA A 973 -3.57 1.27 27.18
C ALA A 973 -5.06 1.09 26.86
N GLN A 974 -5.38 0.22 25.90
CA GLN A 974 -6.75 -0.06 25.48
C GLN A 974 -7.23 -1.37 26.12
N PRO A 975 -8.22 -1.36 27.04
CA PRO A 975 -8.76 -2.59 27.60
C PRO A 975 -9.50 -3.40 26.52
N ILE A 976 -9.43 -4.73 26.62
CA ILE A 976 -10.24 -5.62 25.80
C ILE A 976 -11.48 -6.02 26.59
N ASP A 977 -12.64 -5.74 26.01
CA ASP A 977 -13.96 -6.07 26.54
C ASP A 977 -14.10 -7.60 26.66
N PRO A 978 -14.23 -8.15 27.89
CA PRO A 978 -14.16 -9.59 28.12
C PRO A 978 -15.38 -10.33 27.56
N ASP A 979 -16.55 -9.66 27.47
CA ASP A 979 -17.74 -10.24 26.88
C ASP A 979 -17.62 -10.25 25.35
N LEU A 980 -17.10 -9.18 24.75
CA LEU A 980 -16.77 -9.16 23.32
C LEU A 980 -15.74 -10.25 22.94
N ALA A 981 -14.73 -10.45 23.79
CA ALA A 981 -13.74 -11.51 23.61
C ALA A 981 -14.40 -12.91 23.64
N ARG A 982 -15.26 -13.18 24.65
CA ARG A 982 -16.01 -14.45 24.78
C ARG A 982 -17.06 -14.67 23.68
N LEU A 983 -17.62 -13.60 23.10
CA LEU A 983 -18.58 -13.69 22.00
C LEU A 983 -17.89 -14.00 20.67
N THR A 984 -16.69 -13.44 20.46
CA THR A 984 -15.94 -13.54 19.20
C THR A 984 -15.05 -14.79 19.15
N LEU A 985 -14.57 -15.24 20.31
CA LEU A 985 -13.74 -16.42 20.50
C LEU A 985 -14.43 -17.32 21.52
N ALA A 986 -14.70 -18.58 21.15
CA ALA A 986 -15.55 -19.48 21.93
C ALA A 986 -15.19 -19.52 23.43
N PRO A 987 -16.16 -19.63 24.35
CA PRO A 987 -16.15 -18.90 25.64
C PRO A 987 -15.05 -19.21 26.66
N HIS A 988 -14.13 -20.14 26.37
CA HIS A 988 -13.11 -20.66 27.29
C HIS A 988 -11.73 -20.89 26.64
N ARG A 989 -11.41 -20.29 25.48
CA ARG A 989 -10.16 -20.59 24.74
C ARG A 989 -9.01 -19.59 24.86
N ALA A 990 -9.26 -18.32 25.19
CA ALA A 990 -8.21 -17.31 25.31
C ALA A 990 -8.64 -16.19 26.26
N SER A 991 -7.66 -15.57 26.92
CA SER A 991 -7.84 -14.36 27.73
C SER A 991 -6.78 -13.35 27.31
N PHE A 992 -7.14 -12.06 27.28
CA PHE A 992 -6.30 -11.02 26.70
C PHE A 992 -5.96 -9.93 27.71
N SER A 993 -4.70 -9.48 27.70
CA SER A 993 -4.28 -8.23 28.35
C SER A 993 -4.81 -7.02 27.56
N PRO A 994 -4.77 -5.80 28.13
CA PRO A 994 -4.91 -4.57 27.35
C PRO A 994 -3.92 -4.51 26.18
N ILE A 995 -4.33 -3.86 25.08
CA ILE A 995 -3.44 -3.52 23.95
C ILE A 995 -2.64 -2.27 24.34
N VAL A 996 -1.31 -2.31 24.21
CA VAL A 996 -0.43 -1.26 24.77
C VAL A 996 0.45 -0.65 23.67
N THR A 997 0.14 0.59 23.30
CA THR A 997 0.81 1.29 22.21
C THR A 997 1.77 2.37 22.74
N LEU A 998 3.01 2.38 22.24
CA LEU A 998 4.00 3.43 22.49
C LEU A 998 4.29 4.27 21.23
N GLU A 999 4.09 5.58 21.33
CA GLU A 999 4.34 6.57 20.28
C GLU A 999 5.42 7.59 20.70
N PRO A 1000 6.12 8.25 19.76
CA PRO A 1000 6.13 8.03 18.33
C PRO A 1000 6.77 6.69 17.99
N ARG A 1001 6.23 6.03 16.98
CA ARG A 1001 6.63 4.67 16.59
C ARG A 1001 8.02 4.63 15.94
N ARG A 1002 9.09 4.64 16.76
CA ARG A 1002 10.49 4.55 16.29
C ARG A 1002 10.83 3.11 15.92
N ARG A 1003 11.49 2.90 14.78
CA ARG A 1003 11.89 1.55 14.31
C ARG A 1003 12.81 0.81 15.27
N LYS A 1004 13.62 1.52 16.07
CA LYS A 1004 14.47 0.96 17.13
C LYS A 1004 14.82 2.04 18.18
N PHE A 1005 14.94 1.68 19.45
CA PHE A 1005 15.57 2.48 20.51
C PHE A 1005 17.08 2.22 20.55
N HIS A 1006 17.88 3.08 21.20
CA HIS A 1006 19.35 2.89 21.26
C HIS A 1006 19.77 1.95 22.40
N LYS A 1007 18.92 1.81 23.43
CA LYS A 1007 19.00 0.80 24.49
C LYS A 1007 17.60 0.18 24.68
N PRO A 1008 17.48 -1.02 25.25
CA PRO A 1008 16.18 -1.63 25.53
C PRO A 1008 15.37 -0.79 26.51
N ILE A 1009 14.08 -0.61 26.24
CA ILE A 1009 13.13 -0.01 27.18
C ILE A 1009 12.38 -1.13 27.90
N THR A 1010 12.00 -0.94 29.16
CA THR A 1010 11.22 -1.93 29.92
C THR A 1010 9.74 -1.55 29.86
N VAL A 1011 8.89 -2.48 29.43
CA VAL A 1011 7.43 -2.32 29.43
C VAL A 1011 6.83 -3.30 30.43
N THR A 1012 5.82 -2.87 31.19
CA THR A 1012 5.06 -3.72 32.10
C THR A 1012 3.60 -3.69 31.70
N ILE A 1013 2.97 -4.87 31.63
CA ILE A 1013 1.56 -5.05 31.27
C ILE A 1013 0.88 -6.04 32.21
N PRO A 1014 -0.43 -5.90 32.47
CA PRO A 1014 -1.16 -6.83 33.32
C PRO A 1014 -1.54 -8.11 32.58
N VAL A 1015 -1.57 -9.22 33.33
CA VAL A 1015 -1.88 -10.57 32.83
C VAL A 1015 -3.31 -10.96 33.24
N PRO A 1016 -4.14 -11.48 32.32
CA PRO A 1016 -5.41 -12.10 32.69
C PRO A 1016 -5.16 -13.42 33.42
N GLY A 1017 -5.71 -13.57 34.63
CA GLY A 1017 -5.30 -14.61 35.57
C GLY A 1017 -5.59 -16.07 35.17
N SER A 1018 -4.94 -17.00 35.88
CA SER A 1018 -5.07 -18.48 35.84
C SER A 1018 -4.33 -19.28 34.74
N GLY A 1019 -3.13 -18.84 34.33
CA GLY A 1019 -2.18 -19.67 33.57
C GLY A 1019 -0.90 -19.99 34.36
N THR A 1020 -0.59 -21.27 34.58
CA THR A 1020 0.59 -21.73 35.36
C THR A 1020 1.84 -22.02 34.51
N THR A 1021 1.80 -21.75 33.21
CA THR A 1021 2.93 -21.95 32.29
C THR A 1021 3.71 -20.65 32.06
N PRO A 1022 5.07 -20.66 32.08
CA PRO A 1022 5.86 -19.47 31.82
C PRO A 1022 5.68 -19.02 30.36
N ALA A 1023 5.02 -17.87 30.17
CA ALA A 1023 4.84 -17.27 28.86
C ALA A 1023 6.17 -16.70 28.34
N GLN A 1024 6.41 -16.82 27.02
CA GLN A 1024 7.52 -16.16 26.34
C GLN A 1024 6.98 -14.99 25.50
N TRP A 1025 7.73 -13.89 25.43
CA TRP A 1025 7.43 -12.78 24.53
C TRP A 1025 8.24 -12.96 23.25
N GLU A 1026 7.55 -13.17 22.11
CA GLU A 1026 8.18 -13.22 20.80
C GLU A 1026 8.08 -11.84 20.12
N ASP A 1027 9.21 -11.26 19.74
CA ASP A 1027 9.24 -10.15 18.78
C ASP A 1027 10.13 -10.46 17.57
N ILE A 1028 10.14 -9.53 16.60
CA ILE A 1028 10.93 -9.64 15.36
C ILE A 1028 12.46 -9.69 15.57
N THR A 1029 12.94 -9.63 16.81
CA THR A 1029 14.36 -9.75 17.19
C THR A 1029 14.67 -10.98 18.06
N GLY A 1030 13.67 -11.79 18.43
CA GLY A 1030 13.83 -13.04 19.17
C GLY A 1030 12.83 -13.23 20.32
N SER A 1031 13.00 -14.30 21.09
CA SER A 1031 12.25 -14.50 22.33
C SER A 1031 12.91 -13.75 23.50
N THR A 1032 12.13 -12.89 24.16
CA THR A 1032 12.52 -12.23 25.41
C THR A 1032 11.80 -12.90 26.57
N PRO A 1033 12.49 -13.31 27.65
CA PRO A 1033 11.81 -13.88 28.82
C PRO A 1033 10.93 -12.83 29.50
N LEU A 1034 9.68 -13.19 29.79
CA LEU A 1034 8.76 -12.37 30.57
C LEU A 1034 9.09 -12.52 32.07
N ALA A 1035 9.45 -11.43 32.72
CA ALA A 1035 9.67 -11.39 34.16
C ALA A 1035 8.37 -10.95 34.86
N PHE A 1036 7.71 -11.87 35.55
CA PHE A 1036 6.57 -11.55 36.42
C PHE A 1036 7.00 -10.59 37.53
N VAL A 1037 6.37 -9.43 37.59
CA VAL A 1037 6.60 -8.41 38.63
C VAL A 1037 5.77 -8.73 39.88
N ASP A 1038 4.57 -9.25 39.66
CA ASP A 1038 3.67 -9.80 40.66
C ASP A 1038 2.76 -10.86 39.99
N GLN A 1039 1.79 -11.41 40.72
CA GLN A 1039 0.85 -12.43 40.21
C GLN A 1039 -0.07 -11.94 39.07
N TRP A 1040 -0.08 -10.63 38.80
CA TRP A 1040 -1.02 -9.95 37.91
C TRP A 1040 -0.32 -9.12 36.81
N CYS A 1041 1.02 -9.03 36.80
CA CYS A 1041 1.79 -8.18 35.90
C CYS A 1041 3.07 -8.87 35.41
N VAL A 1042 3.35 -8.75 34.10
CA VAL A 1042 4.63 -9.14 33.49
C VAL A 1042 5.37 -7.93 32.96
N SER A 1043 6.69 -7.99 33.06
CA SER A 1043 7.62 -7.02 32.48
C SER A 1043 8.54 -7.68 31.46
N PHE A 1044 8.90 -6.93 30.42
CA PHE A 1044 9.87 -7.35 29.41
C PHE A 1044 10.62 -6.14 28.87
N THR A 1045 11.83 -6.39 28.36
CA THR A 1045 12.64 -5.37 27.69
C THR A 1045 12.49 -5.49 26.18
N THR A 1046 12.28 -4.39 25.46
CA THR A 1046 12.30 -4.40 23.99
C THR A 1046 13.12 -3.26 23.41
N ASN A 1047 13.76 -3.52 22.27
CA ASN A 1047 14.48 -2.53 21.48
C ASN A 1047 13.62 -1.88 20.39
N VAL A 1048 12.37 -2.29 20.21
CA VAL A 1048 11.47 -1.82 19.14
C VAL A 1048 10.20 -1.18 19.73
N SER A 1049 9.47 -0.39 18.93
CA SER A 1049 8.15 0.12 19.35
C SER A 1049 7.08 -0.96 19.16
N ALA A 1050 6.59 -1.48 20.29
CA ALA A 1050 5.51 -2.46 20.36
C ALA A 1050 4.11 -1.82 20.27
N ARG A 1051 3.11 -2.66 19.99
CA ARG A 1051 1.67 -2.37 20.02
C ARG A 1051 0.93 -3.55 20.63
#